data_AF-A0A2P8CYV0-F1
#
_entry.id   AF-A0A2P8CYV0-F1
#
_cell.length_a   1.000
_cell.length_b   1.000
_cell.length_c   1.000
_cell.angle_alpha   90.00
_cell.angle_beta   90.00
_cell.angle_gamma   90.00
#
_symmetry.space_group_name_H-M   'P 1'
#
loop_
_entity.id
_entity.type
_entity.pdbx_description
1 polymer ?
#
loop_
_entity_poly.entity_id
_entity_poly.type
_entity_poly.pdbx_seq_one_letter_code
_entity_poly.pdbx_strand_id
1 'polypeptide(L)'
;MKKIITFALALFAAFNTRAQCSPLIYAGGAHADISSIMELNIKTDFCATGNGVDNDHFAFEAATNFINARKGYCKLIIPAGTYIVGNPVSGNGYFLHGGTVLNIFGCTNVEIVGESNPTLRYADGFHYGYFDSLSGMPLTDAQASLISWGSTTPRPACWAFTENMISVSYNLKDGYIKISGLTLDGNAYPGKMVLGGKDNDVDIQLPNYGIRVLDVANLSLNNLTVKRFGLDGLYILNGDTVYKTNKFNINNCVFEYNGRQAMSICGADSGIINNSQFNSSGMGILASIPAAGIDIEEEIPTKIARNLIFNNCRFENNRKSAIDITSGLGIGKGFYFNNCSIVAMKNPETAVPGSNTGNLAVEMSLYKKVRFHNCDIYGVVMDGGNEASTVDDGVHFSKCRFSDCYYRKDTVSDELLRVPPYTHSTITLLTRDGKYSKYLRVDSCSFDLYNKRLWLLNTTTNEPTSVTNTQIRINSPNTYTDFVNIGYDSNVVFSNNVFYYYWYQNYQHIQNSLVYNAPYEIDGIRFWHWSVPNNLYPSTCADTLDTALTMKGGQNGHLLPAEKANPIDQDIRLYPNPVHQSRFCIENTSNKQFYYELSDVRGGLLDKSMIGPYAKSNIQYPRLAPGIYLVKLSNKSATKIIKLVVQ
;
A
#
# COMPACT_ATOMS: atom_id res chain seq x y z
N MET A 1 11.16 -71.89 -21.76
CA MET A 1 11.48 -71.97 -20.32
C MET A 1 12.56 -70.93 -20.01
N LYS A 2 12.34 -70.04 -19.02
CA LYS A 2 13.19 -68.90 -18.60
C LYS A 2 13.14 -67.62 -19.46
N LYS A 3 12.05 -66.82 -19.35
CA LYS A 3 12.04 -65.34 -19.58
C LYS A 3 10.64 -64.68 -19.35
N ILE A 4 9.84 -65.16 -18.38
CA ILE A 4 8.49 -64.60 -18.09
C ILE A 4 8.27 -64.28 -16.58
N ILE A 5 9.30 -64.36 -15.73
CA ILE A 5 9.12 -64.15 -14.28
C ILE A 5 10.05 -63.05 -13.78
N THR A 6 9.85 -61.81 -14.22
CA THR A 6 10.47 -60.62 -13.59
C THR A 6 9.69 -59.32 -13.88
N PHE A 7 8.38 -59.38 -14.08
CA PHE A 7 7.54 -58.19 -14.31
C PHE A 7 6.26 -58.12 -13.44
N ALA A 8 6.20 -58.94 -12.39
CA ALA A 8 5.04 -59.03 -11.49
C ALA A 8 5.32 -58.57 -10.04
N LEU A 9 6.50 -58.00 -9.75
CA LEU A 9 6.91 -57.65 -8.37
C LEU A 9 7.21 -56.16 -8.14
N ALA A 10 6.86 -55.27 -9.08
CA ALA A 10 7.03 -53.81 -8.94
C ALA A 10 5.73 -53.01 -9.14
N LEU A 11 4.56 -53.66 -9.09
CA LEU A 11 3.25 -53.00 -9.18
C LEU A 11 2.37 -53.22 -7.93
N PHE A 12 3.01 -53.48 -6.80
CA PHE A 12 2.45 -53.24 -5.46
C PHE A 12 3.29 -52.16 -4.78
N ALA A 13 3.52 -51.04 -5.47
CA ALA A 13 3.72 -49.79 -4.75
C ALA A 13 2.41 -49.55 -4.02
N ALA A 14 2.41 -49.88 -2.73
CA ALA A 14 1.28 -49.72 -1.86
C ALA A 14 0.66 -48.35 -2.10
N PHE A 15 -0.53 -48.32 -2.71
CA PHE A 15 -1.53 -47.33 -2.37
C PHE A 15 -1.77 -47.54 -0.88
N ASN A 16 -0.90 -46.95 -0.05
CA ASN A 16 -1.23 -46.54 1.30
C ASN A 16 -2.31 -45.46 1.10
N THR A 17 -3.51 -45.90 0.73
CA THR A 17 -4.73 -45.20 1.12
C THR A 17 -4.70 -45.27 2.63
N ARG A 18 -3.94 -44.35 3.26
CA ARG A 18 -4.18 -43.99 4.65
C ARG A 18 -5.67 -43.71 4.65
N ALA A 19 -6.45 -44.56 5.32
CA ALA A 19 -7.87 -44.35 5.44
C ALA A 19 -8.02 -42.96 6.05
N GLN A 20 -8.31 -41.95 5.22
CA GLN A 20 -8.75 -40.66 5.70
C GLN A 20 -9.97 -40.97 6.56
N CYS A 21 -10.02 -40.38 7.75
CA CYS A 21 -11.17 -40.61 8.62
C CYS A 21 -12.47 -40.22 7.87
N SER A 22 -13.61 -40.71 8.36
CA SER A 22 -14.89 -40.25 7.84
C SER A 22 -15.13 -38.81 8.33
N PRO A 23 -15.30 -37.82 7.43
CA PRO A 23 -15.60 -36.45 7.84
C PRO A 23 -16.91 -36.38 8.63
N LEU A 24 -16.99 -35.43 9.55
CA LEU A 24 -18.18 -35.08 10.29
C LEU A 24 -19.24 -34.57 9.32
N ILE A 25 -20.42 -35.21 9.35
CA ILE A 25 -21.57 -34.83 8.53
C ILE A 25 -22.62 -34.19 9.44
N TYR A 26 -23.27 -33.13 8.96
CA TYR A 26 -24.40 -32.53 9.66
C TYR A 26 -25.56 -33.54 9.78
N ALA A 27 -26.03 -33.80 11.01
CA ALA A 27 -27.02 -34.84 11.28
C ALA A 27 -28.24 -34.31 12.08
N GLY A 28 -28.46 -32.99 12.12
CA GLY A 28 -29.48 -32.37 12.97
C GLY A 28 -29.20 -32.54 14.47
N GLY A 29 -30.24 -32.63 15.30
CA GLY A 29 -30.10 -32.86 16.74
C GLY A 29 -29.19 -31.83 17.43
N ALA A 30 -28.13 -32.29 18.08
CA ALA A 30 -27.12 -31.41 18.70
C ALA A 30 -26.45 -30.46 17.69
N HIS A 31 -26.32 -30.85 16.41
CA HIS A 31 -25.79 -29.98 15.36
C HIS A 31 -26.80 -28.89 14.93
N ALA A 32 -28.07 -28.96 15.35
CA ALA A 32 -29.06 -27.91 15.10
C ALA A 32 -29.11 -26.85 16.21
N ASP A 33 -28.49 -27.10 17.37
CA ASP A 33 -28.51 -26.15 18.49
C ASP A 33 -27.59 -24.96 18.22
N ILE A 34 -28.16 -23.81 17.88
CA ILE A 34 -27.44 -22.55 17.60
C ILE A 34 -27.33 -21.63 18.82
N SER A 35 -27.64 -22.11 20.04
CA SER A 35 -27.52 -21.32 21.27
C SER A 35 -26.06 -21.00 21.64
N SER A 36 -25.10 -21.71 21.06
CA SER A 36 -23.67 -21.52 21.25
C SER A 36 -22.89 -21.68 19.95
N ILE A 37 -21.67 -21.14 19.92
CA ILE A 37 -20.71 -21.36 18.84
C ILE A 37 -20.15 -22.77 18.98
N MET A 38 -20.35 -23.60 17.94
CA MET A 38 -19.75 -24.92 17.87
C MET A 38 -18.31 -24.82 17.39
N GLU A 39 -17.39 -25.38 18.17
CA GLU A 39 -15.99 -25.49 17.76
C GLU A 39 -15.81 -26.71 16.86
N LEU A 40 -15.14 -26.49 15.72
CA LEU A 40 -14.85 -27.48 14.71
C LEU A 40 -13.35 -27.46 14.42
N ASN A 41 -12.76 -28.60 14.06
CA ASN A 41 -11.34 -28.71 13.74
C ASN A 41 -11.15 -29.44 12.40
N ILE A 42 -10.43 -28.78 11.48
CA ILE A 42 -10.26 -29.31 10.12
C ILE A 42 -9.58 -30.69 10.07
N LYS A 43 -8.71 -31.02 11.04
CA LYS A 43 -8.01 -32.31 11.09
C LYS A 43 -8.86 -33.40 11.73
N THR A 44 -9.38 -33.16 12.93
CA THR A 44 -10.09 -34.22 13.69
C THR A 44 -11.50 -34.45 13.19
N ASP A 45 -12.17 -33.40 12.72
CA ASP A 45 -13.58 -33.49 12.33
C ASP A 45 -13.72 -33.67 10.83
N PHE A 46 -12.79 -33.14 10.02
CA PHE A 46 -12.90 -33.19 8.55
C PHE A 46 -11.73 -33.86 7.85
N CYS A 47 -10.80 -34.44 8.60
CA CYS A 47 -9.78 -35.37 8.08
C CYS A 47 -8.72 -34.73 7.19
N ALA A 48 -8.53 -33.42 7.28
CA ALA A 48 -7.36 -32.78 6.69
C ALA A 48 -6.07 -33.24 7.38
N THR A 49 -5.01 -33.37 6.60
CA THR A 49 -3.69 -33.80 7.08
C THR A 49 -2.80 -32.60 7.39
N GLY A 50 -2.82 -31.56 6.54
CA GLY A 50 -1.96 -30.39 6.65
C GLY A 50 -0.47 -30.72 6.53
N ASN A 51 -0.11 -31.79 5.81
CA ASN A 51 1.27 -32.30 5.70
C ASN A 51 2.07 -31.72 4.53
N GLY A 52 1.47 -30.83 3.74
CA GLY A 52 2.09 -30.19 2.58
C GLY A 52 2.20 -31.07 1.33
N VAL A 53 1.57 -32.25 1.35
CA VAL A 53 1.63 -33.26 0.27
C VAL A 53 0.24 -33.70 -0.15
N ASP A 54 -0.59 -34.14 0.79
CA ASP A 54 -1.93 -34.66 0.49
C ASP A 54 -2.87 -33.50 0.15
N ASN A 55 -3.76 -33.74 -0.82
CA ASN A 55 -4.78 -32.76 -1.19
C ASN A 55 -5.92 -32.77 -0.16
N ASP A 56 -5.97 -31.76 0.68
CA ASP A 56 -6.92 -31.56 1.76
C ASP A 56 -8.23 -30.88 1.28
N HIS A 57 -8.43 -30.63 -0.02
CA HIS A 57 -9.58 -29.89 -0.55
C HIS A 57 -10.93 -30.48 -0.09
N PHE A 58 -11.11 -31.80 -0.14
CA PHE A 58 -12.34 -32.46 0.30
C PHE A 58 -12.66 -32.25 1.78
N ALA A 59 -11.64 -32.08 2.64
CA ALA A 59 -11.85 -31.77 4.05
C ALA A 59 -12.46 -30.37 4.23
N PHE A 60 -11.97 -29.39 3.45
CA PHE A 60 -12.52 -28.03 3.48
C PHE A 60 -13.91 -27.95 2.84
N GLU A 61 -14.20 -28.75 1.80
CA GLU A 61 -15.56 -28.89 1.26
C GLU A 61 -16.52 -29.50 2.31
N ALA A 62 -16.09 -30.54 3.03
CA ALA A 62 -16.89 -31.14 4.10
C ALA A 62 -17.18 -30.14 5.24
N ALA A 63 -16.16 -29.37 5.65
CA ALA A 63 -16.33 -28.30 6.64
C ALA A 63 -17.30 -27.22 6.16
N THR A 64 -17.17 -26.80 4.91
CA THR A 64 -18.09 -25.85 4.25
C THR A 64 -19.53 -26.34 4.29
N ASN A 65 -19.76 -27.59 3.88
CA ASN A 65 -21.07 -28.21 3.86
C ASN A 65 -21.69 -28.25 5.26
N PHE A 66 -20.91 -28.60 6.28
CA PHE A 66 -21.36 -28.62 7.67
C PHE A 66 -21.78 -27.23 8.15
N ILE A 67 -20.91 -26.22 7.96
CA ILE A 67 -21.16 -24.83 8.41
C ILE A 67 -22.40 -24.25 7.72
N ASN A 68 -22.53 -24.46 6.40
CA ASN A 68 -23.66 -23.97 5.62
C ASN A 68 -24.97 -24.69 5.97
N ALA A 69 -24.93 -25.99 6.25
CA ALA A 69 -26.10 -26.74 6.72
C ALA A 69 -26.59 -26.23 8.09
N ARG A 70 -25.65 -25.86 8.97
CA ARG A 70 -25.94 -25.27 10.29
C ARG A 70 -26.30 -23.78 10.25
N LYS A 71 -26.13 -23.11 9.10
CA LYS A 71 -26.33 -21.65 8.92
C LYS A 71 -25.37 -20.80 9.77
N GLY A 72 -24.17 -21.31 10.02
CA GLY A 72 -23.13 -20.65 10.80
C GLY A 72 -23.11 -21.08 12.27
N TYR A 73 -22.88 -20.15 13.20
CA TYR A 73 -22.63 -20.43 14.63
C TYR A 73 -21.53 -21.48 14.83
N CYS A 74 -20.44 -21.31 14.09
CA CYS A 74 -19.32 -22.24 14.03
C CYS A 74 -18.00 -21.48 14.13
N LYS A 75 -17.04 -22.08 14.83
CA LYS A 75 -15.63 -21.68 14.82
C LYS A 75 -14.83 -22.83 14.23
N LEU A 76 -14.34 -22.67 13.01
CA LEU A 76 -13.45 -23.61 12.36
C LEU A 76 -12.00 -23.31 12.72
N ILE A 77 -11.37 -24.23 13.43
CA ILE A 77 -9.96 -24.24 13.78
C ILE A 77 -9.18 -24.96 12.69
N ILE A 78 -8.13 -24.30 12.21
CA ILE A 78 -7.15 -24.84 11.27
C ILE A 78 -5.81 -24.92 12.03
N PRO A 79 -5.42 -26.11 12.52
CA PRO A 79 -4.15 -26.27 13.22
C PRO A 79 -2.95 -26.00 12.31
N ALA A 80 -1.77 -25.83 12.89
CA ALA A 80 -0.52 -25.67 12.16
C ALA A 80 -0.34 -26.76 11.08
N GLY A 81 0.15 -26.34 9.91
CA GLY A 81 0.36 -27.23 8.77
C GLY A 81 0.38 -26.47 7.44
N THR A 82 0.73 -27.19 6.37
CA THR A 82 0.51 -26.75 5.00
C THR A 82 -0.56 -27.64 4.39
N TYR A 83 -1.67 -27.06 4.00
CA TYR A 83 -2.82 -27.75 3.44
C TYR A 83 -2.80 -27.53 1.93
N ILE A 84 -2.53 -28.60 1.18
CA ILE A 84 -2.58 -28.53 -0.28
C ILE A 84 -4.04 -28.61 -0.69
N VAL A 85 -4.51 -27.67 -1.50
CA VAL A 85 -5.91 -27.57 -1.87
C VAL A 85 -6.09 -27.28 -3.35
N GLY A 86 -7.34 -27.34 -3.79
CA GLY A 86 -7.76 -27.15 -5.17
C GLY A 86 -7.90 -28.49 -5.89
N ASN A 87 -9.04 -28.66 -6.56
CA ASN A 87 -9.39 -29.87 -7.29
C ASN A 87 -10.01 -29.44 -8.65
N PRO A 88 -9.19 -29.12 -9.67
CA PRO A 88 -9.72 -28.72 -10.96
C PRO A 88 -10.39 -29.94 -11.61
N VAL A 89 -11.61 -29.76 -12.09
CA VAL A 89 -12.34 -30.77 -12.84
C VAL A 89 -12.72 -30.22 -14.22
N SER A 90 -12.72 -31.08 -15.22
CA SER A 90 -13.32 -30.77 -16.52
C SER A 90 -14.85 -30.83 -16.40
N GLY A 91 -15.58 -29.89 -16.99
CA GLY A 91 -17.04 -29.90 -16.93
C GLY A 91 -17.66 -28.49 -16.94
N ASN A 92 -18.99 -28.43 -16.82
CA ASN A 92 -19.77 -27.18 -16.76
C ASN A 92 -19.50 -26.18 -17.91
N GLY A 93 -19.06 -26.70 -19.06
CA GLY A 93 -18.71 -25.87 -20.21
C GLY A 93 -17.36 -25.16 -20.09
N TYR A 94 -16.47 -25.57 -19.18
CA TYR A 94 -15.10 -25.08 -19.04
C TYR A 94 -14.06 -26.15 -19.39
N PHE A 95 -12.83 -25.73 -19.76
CA PHE A 95 -11.72 -26.67 -19.94
C PHE A 95 -11.35 -27.31 -18.60
N LEU A 96 -11.05 -26.46 -17.60
CA LEU A 96 -10.84 -26.87 -16.21
C LEU A 96 -11.42 -25.80 -15.28
N HIS A 97 -12.19 -26.21 -14.28
CA HIS A 97 -12.64 -25.31 -13.22
C HIS A 97 -12.47 -25.97 -11.86
N GLY A 98 -11.98 -25.23 -10.87
CA GLY A 98 -11.92 -25.67 -9.48
C GLY A 98 -12.96 -24.93 -8.62
N GLY A 99 -13.56 -25.65 -7.68
CA GLY A 99 -14.46 -25.05 -6.70
C GLY A 99 -13.75 -24.15 -5.70
N THR A 100 -14.53 -23.29 -5.04
CA THR A 100 -14.06 -22.51 -3.89
C THR A 100 -13.69 -23.44 -2.72
N VAL A 101 -12.50 -23.27 -2.12
CA VAL A 101 -12.01 -24.17 -1.05
C VAL A 101 -12.86 -24.07 0.22
N LEU A 102 -13.14 -22.86 0.68
CA LEU A 102 -14.06 -22.58 1.79
C LEU A 102 -15.16 -21.62 1.32
N ASN A 103 -16.37 -22.11 1.11
CA ASN A 103 -17.49 -21.31 0.58
C ASN A 103 -18.59 -21.10 1.63
N ILE A 104 -18.48 -20.03 2.42
CA ILE A 104 -19.45 -19.71 3.48
C ILE A 104 -20.59 -18.89 2.89
N PHE A 105 -21.78 -19.50 2.78
CA PHE A 105 -22.92 -18.90 2.10
C PHE A 105 -24.13 -18.79 3.03
N GLY A 106 -24.67 -17.59 3.19
CA GLY A 106 -25.89 -17.36 3.97
C GLY A 106 -25.76 -17.72 5.45
N CYS A 107 -24.54 -17.63 6.01
CA CYS A 107 -24.25 -17.98 7.39
C CYS A 107 -24.06 -16.75 8.26
N THR A 108 -24.28 -16.92 9.57
CA THR A 108 -24.05 -15.89 10.61
C THR A 108 -23.11 -16.42 11.70
N ASN A 109 -22.37 -15.53 12.37
CA ASN A 109 -21.47 -15.87 13.49
C ASN A 109 -20.49 -17.01 13.14
N VAL A 110 -19.69 -16.79 12.11
CA VAL A 110 -18.66 -17.74 11.67
C VAL A 110 -17.28 -17.20 11.99
N GLU A 111 -16.45 -18.03 12.61
CA GLU A 111 -15.03 -17.77 12.83
C GLU A 111 -14.20 -18.82 12.08
N ILE A 112 -13.20 -18.37 11.32
CA ILE A 112 -12.19 -19.23 10.69
C ILE A 112 -10.85 -18.81 11.28
N VAL A 113 -10.21 -19.69 12.03
CA VAL A 113 -9.05 -19.36 12.87
C VAL A 113 -7.92 -20.33 12.57
N GLY A 114 -6.79 -19.80 12.12
CA GLY A 114 -5.55 -20.56 12.01
C GLY A 114 -4.73 -20.51 13.29
N GLU A 115 -4.27 -21.67 13.75
CA GLU A 115 -3.35 -21.78 14.89
C GLU A 115 -1.91 -21.85 14.40
N SER A 116 -1.08 -20.91 14.86
CA SER A 116 0.32 -20.80 14.43
C SER A 116 0.49 -20.53 12.93
N ASN A 117 -0.43 -19.77 12.33
CA ASN A 117 -0.38 -19.31 10.94
C ASN A 117 -0.22 -20.45 9.89
N PRO A 118 -1.16 -21.42 9.84
CA PRO A 118 -1.13 -22.46 8.82
C PRO A 118 -1.25 -21.87 7.42
N THR A 119 -0.75 -22.62 6.43
CA THR A 119 -0.80 -22.23 5.03
C THR A 119 -1.82 -23.09 4.27
N LEU A 120 -2.78 -22.45 3.60
CA LEU A 120 -3.60 -23.08 2.56
C LEU A 120 -2.96 -22.73 1.21
N ARG A 121 -2.52 -23.73 0.45
CA ARG A 121 -1.78 -23.52 -0.80
C ARG A 121 -2.40 -24.33 -1.94
N TYR A 122 -2.62 -23.70 -3.10
CA TYR A 122 -3.03 -24.46 -4.28
C TYR A 122 -1.97 -25.49 -4.69
N ALA A 123 -2.40 -26.64 -5.20
CA ALA A 123 -1.50 -27.69 -5.68
C ALA A 123 -0.56 -27.21 -6.81
N ASP A 124 0.57 -27.88 -6.97
CA ASP A 124 1.43 -27.68 -8.15
C ASP A 124 0.72 -28.19 -9.41
N GLY A 125 1.01 -27.59 -10.58
CA GLY A 125 0.46 -27.99 -11.88
C GLY A 125 -0.94 -27.43 -12.18
N PHE A 126 -1.44 -26.52 -11.35
CA PHE A 126 -2.72 -25.86 -11.59
C PHE A 126 -2.72 -25.09 -12.91
N HIS A 127 -3.74 -25.30 -13.73
CA HIS A 127 -3.90 -24.57 -14.99
C HIS A 127 -4.65 -23.26 -14.74
N TYR A 128 -4.13 -22.15 -15.29
CA TYR A 128 -4.76 -20.84 -15.20
C TYR A 128 -4.62 -20.09 -16.53
N GLY A 129 -5.74 -19.65 -17.12
CA GLY A 129 -5.76 -18.94 -18.41
C GLY A 129 -6.54 -19.67 -19.49
N TYR A 130 -6.18 -19.41 -20.75
CA TYR A 130 -6.91 -19.90 -21.93
C TYR A 130 -6.19 -21.08 -22.62
N PHE A 131 -6.90 -22.19 -22.80
CA PHE A 131 -6.39 -23.46 -23.31
C PHE A 131 -7.25 -24.01 -24.45
N ASP A 132 -6.62 -24.73 -25.37
CA ASP A 132 -7.33 -25.50 -26.37
C ASP A 132 -8.01 -26.70 -25.69
N SER A 133 -9.34 -26.78 -25.79
CA SER A 133 -10.12 -27.75 -25.04
C SER A 133 -9.94 -29.20 -25.49
N LEU A 134 -9.38 -29.42 -26.70
CA LEU A 134 -9.15 -30.75 -27.26
C LEU A 134 -7.76 -31.29 -26.93
N SER A 135 -6.73 -30.47 -27.09
CA SER A 135 -5.33 -30.85 -26.88
C SER A 135 -4.83 -30.56 -25.47
N GLY A 136 -5.50 -29.67 -24.72
CA GLY A 136 -5.05 -29.18 -23.42
C GLY A 136 -3.84 -28.25 -23.49
N MET A 137 -3.41 -27.86 -24.70
CA MET A 137 -2.28 -26.95 -24.89
C MET A 137 -2.68 -25.50 -24.61
N PRO A 138 -1.77 -24.67 -24.06
CA PRO A 138 -2.00 -23.22 -23.97
C PRO A 138 -2.33 -22.62 -25.34
N LEU A 139 -3.35 -21.77 -25.40
CA LEU A 139 -3.61 -20.94 -26.58
C LEU A 139 -2.54 -19.85 -26.70
N THR A 140 -2.31 -19.36 -27.91
CA THR A 140 -1.55 -18.12 -28.10
C THR A 140 -2.37 -16.92 -27.59
N ASP A 141 -1.71 -15.84 -27.20
CA ASP A 141 -2.38 -14.62 -26.71
C ASP A 141 -3.37 -14.04 -27.74
N ALA A 142 -3.03 -14.13 -29.03
CA ALA A 142 -3.93 -13.74 -30.12
C ALA A 142 -5.20 -14.60 -30.17
N GLN A 143 -5.08 -15.91 -29.99
CA GLN A 143 -6.25 -16.81 -29.93
C GLN A 143 -7.08 -16.55 -28.67
N ALA A 144 -6.41 -16.39 -27.52
CA ALA A 144 -7.04 -16.12 -26.24
C ALA A 144 -7.86 -14.81 -26.27
N SER A 145 -7.31 -13.74 -26.83
CA SER A 145 -7.99 -12.44 -26.97
C SER A 145 -9.29 -12.51 -27.77
N LEU A 146 -9.39 -13.41 -28.77
CA LEU A 146 -10.60 -13.57 -29.58
C LEU A 146 -11.76 -14.25 -28.82
N ILE A 147 -11.46 -14.91 -27.71
CA ILE A 147 -12.41 -15.76 -26.97
C ILE A 147 -12.45 -15.47 -25.47
N SER A 148 -11.77 -14.40 -25.06
CA SER A 148 -11.64 -14.00 -23.67
C SER A 148 -12.98 -13.57 -23.08
N TRP A 149 -12.99 -13.35 -21.77
CA TRP A 149 -14.19 -12.91 -21.05
C TRP A 149 -14.74 -11.58 -21.59
N GLY A 150 -13.87 -10.67 -22.05
CA GLY A 150 -14.26 -9.39 -22.63
C GLY A 150 -14.65 -9.44 -24.11
N SER A 151 -14.49 -10.59 -24.78
CA SER A 151 -14.78 -10.72 -26.21
C SER A 151 -16.29 -10.76 -26.51
N THR A 152 -16.66 -10.47 -27.76
CA THR A 152 -18.06 -10.59 -28.24
C THR A 152 -18.53 -12.04 -28.40
N THR A 153 -17.58 -13.00 -28.44
CA THR A 153 -17.85 -14.44 -28.55
C THR A 153 -17.06 -15.22 -27.49
N PRO A 154 -17.35 -15.00 -26.19
CA PRO A 154 -16.62 -15.65 -25.12
C PRO A 154 -16.77 -17.17 -25.23
N ARG A 155 -15.68 -17.91 -25.06
CA ARG A 155 -15.71 -19.38 -25.07
C ARG A 155 -15.28 -19.95 -23.72
N PRO A 156 -16.22 -20.08 -22.77
CA PRO A 156 -15.98 -20.72 -21.48
C PRO A 156 -15.24 -22.05 -21.58
N ALA A 157 -15.49 -22.82 -22.65
CA ALA A 157 -14.90 -24.14 -22.89
C ALA A 157 -13.38 -24.13 -22.98
N CYS A 158 -12.75 -22.97 -23.14
CA CYS A 158 -11.30 -22.80 -23.19
C CYS A 158 -10.70 -22.28 -21.88
N TRP A 159 -11.48 -22.09 -20.82
CA TRP A 159 -11.00 -21.43 -19.60
C TRP A 159 -10.53 -22.45 -18.57
N ALA A 160 -9.36 -22.18 -17.97
CA ALA A 160 -8.84 -22.88 -16.81
C ALA A 160 -8.72 -21.92 -15.62
N PHE A 161 -9.34 -22.24 -14.49
CA PHE A 161 -9.22 -21.44 -13.27
C PHE A 161 -9.62 -22.19 -11.99
N THR A 162 -9.22 -21.67 -10.83
CA THR A 162 -9.82 -22.04 -9.53
C THR A 162 -10.49 -20.83 -8.94
N GLU A 163 -11.74 -20.96 -8.51
CA GLU A 163 -12.53 -19.82 -8.05
C GLU A 163 -11.86 -19.00 -6.92
N ASN A 164 -12.09 -19.36 -5.66
CA ASN A 164 -11.65 -18.59 -4.51
C ASN A 164 -10.99 -19.53 -3.48
N MET A 165 -10.00 -19.06 -2.74
CA MET A 165 -9.53 -19.80 -1.56
C MET A 165 -10.59 -19.72 -0.45
N ILE A 166 -11.07 -18.51 -0.15
CA ILE A 166 -12.21 -18.31 0.76
C ILE A 166 -13.24 -17.42 0.07
N SER A 167 -14.50 -17.85 0.05
CA SER A 167 -15.63 -17.00 -0.33
C SER A 167 -16.59 -16.88 0.85
N VAL A 168 -17.02 -15.66 1.15
CA VAL A 168 -18.06 -15.36 2.14
C VAL A 168 -19.16 -14.55 1.45
N SER A 169 -20.41 -15.00 1.57
CA SER A 169 -21.51 -14.36 0.84
C SER A 169 -22.83 -14.34 1.62
N TYR A 170 -23.57 -13.24 1.50
CA TYR A 170 -24.94 -13.07 2.00
C TYR A 170 -25.11 -13.27 3.52
N ASN A 171 -24.21 -12.70 4.33
CA ASN A 171 -24.32 -12.73 5.79
C ASN A 171 -25.45 -11.82 6.29
N LEU A 172 -26.27 -12.31 7.23
CA LEU A 172 -27.40 -11.55 7.80
C LEU A 172 -26.92 -10.42 8.74
N LYS A 173 -27.65 -9.30 8.71
CA LYS A 173 -27.30 -8.00 9.34
C LYS A 173 -26.79 -8.03 10.78
N ASP A 174 -27.24 -8.99 11.60
CA ASP A 174 -26.92 -9.06 13.03
C ASP A 174 -25.78 -10.04 13.36
N GLY A 175 -25.18 -10.65 12.33
CA GLY A 175 -24.07 -11.58 12.44
C GLY A 175 -22.70 -10.94 12.34
N TYR A 176 -21.67 -11.77 12.47
CA TYR A 176 -20.31 -11.45 12.04
C TYR A 176 -19.68 -12.60 11.26
N ILE A 177 -18.65 -12.25 10.49
CA ILE A 177 -17.68 -13.20 9.92
C ILE A 177 -16.28 -12.76 10.34
N LYS A 178 -15.51 -13.66 10.96
CA LYS A 178 -14.11 -13.42 11.32
C LYS A 178 -13.20 -14.43 10.65
N ILE A 179 -12.13 -13.95 10.04
CA ILE A 179 -11.08 -14.79 9.46
C ILE A 179 -9.75 -14.31 10.02
N SER A 180 -8.96 -15.21 10.60
CA SER A 180 -7.71 -14.80 11.23
C SER A 180 -6.60 -15.84 11.25
N GLY A 181 -5.36 -15.36 11.26
CA GLY A 181 -4.17 -16.18 11.50
C GLY A 181 -3.90 -17.21 10.40
N LEU A 182 -4.08 -16.85 9.13
CA LEU A 182 -3.87 -17.75 7.99
C LEU A 182 -2.89 -17.18 6.98
N THR A 183 -2.15 -18.06 6.33
CA THR A 183 -1.48 -17.78 5.05
C THR A 183 -2.28 -18.44 3.93
N LEU A 184 -2.76 -17.65 2.98
CA LEU A 184 -3.41 -18.11 1.75
C LEU A 184 -2.43 -17.90 0.60
N ASP A 185 -2.09 -18.99 -0.10
CA ASP A 185 -1.09 -18.98 -1.16
C ASP A 185 -1.69 -19.57 -2.46
N GLY A 186 -1.89 -18.72 -3.47
CA GLY A 186 -2.40 -19.13 -4.77
C GLY A 186 -1.40 -19.94 -5.60
N ASN A 187 -0.17 -20.13 -5.11
CA ASN A 187 0.88 -20.94 -5.72
C ASN A 187 1.31 -20.47 -7.14
N ALA A 188 1.09 -19.20 -7.49
CA ALA A 188 1.58 -18.59 -8.73
C ALA A 188 3.10 -18.28 -8.66
N TYR A 189 3.92 -19.31 -8.45
CA TYR A 189 5.38 -19.26 -8.57
C TYR A 189 5.81 -19.75 -9.97
N PRO A 190 6.95 -19.27 -10.51
CA PRO A 190 7.51 -19.81 -11.75
C PRO A 190 7.61 -21.34 -11.75
N GLY A 191 7.01 -21.98 -12.76
CA GLY A 191 7.02 -23.44 -12.91
C GLY A 191 6.10 -24.23 -11.96
N LYS A 192 5.33 -23.55 -11.09
CA LYS A 192 4.34 -24.18 -10.20
C LYS A 192 2.92 -24.13 -10.73
N MET A 193 2.61 -23.12 -11.54
CA MET A 193 1.34 -22.96 -12.24
C MET A 193 1.57 -23.15 -13.75
N VAL A 194 0.64 -23.83 -14.42
CA VAL A 194 0.62 -23.96 -15.88
C VAL A 194 -0.22 -22.81 -16.43
N LEU A 195 0.43 -21.88 -17.12
CA LEU A 195 -0.24 -20.71 -17.68
C LEU A 195 -0.76 -21.02 -19.09
N GLY A 196 -2.02 -20.65 -19.34
CA GLY A 196 -2.63 -20.63 -20.66
C GLY A 196 -2.23 -19.38 -21.44
N GLY A 197 -2.86 -19.19 -22.60
CA GLY A 197 -2.84 -17.88 -23.27
C GLY A 197 -3.48 -16.81 -22.39
N LYS A 198 -3.31 -15.55 -22.80
CA LYS A 198 -3.86 -14.36 -22.11
C LYS A 198 -4.56 -13.40 -23.06
N ASP A 199 -5.43 -12.56 -22.52
CA ASP A 199 -5.99 -11.43 -23.26
C ASP A 199 -4.90 -10.36 -23.46
N ASN A 200 -4.79 -9.82 -24.68
CA ASN A 200 -3.80 -8.80 -25.03
C ASN A 200 -4.07 -7.44 -24.35
N ASP A 201 -5.32 -7.14 -23.99
CA ASP A 201 -5.70 -5.87 -23.39
C ASP A 201 -5.64 -5.93 -21.86
N VAL A 202 -6.01 -7.07 -21.27
CA VAL A 202 -6.23 -7.16 -19.82
C VAL A 202 -5.48 -8.29 -19.10
N ASP A 203 -4.70 -9.09 -19.82
CA ASP A 203 -4.08 -10.34 -19.37
C ASP A 203 -5.14 -11.39 -18.95
N ILE A 204 -4.84 -12.33 -18.05
CA ILE A 204 -5.80 -13.32 -17.57
C ILE A 204 -6.67 -12.70 -16.46
N GLN A 205 -7.97 -12.52 -16.72
CA GLN A 205 -8.96 -12.05 -15.73
C GLN A 205 -10.01 -13.13 -15.36
N LEU A 206 -9.56 -14.38 -15.22
CA LEU A 206 -10.42 -15.48 -14.76
C LEU A 206 -10.41 -15.55 -13.22
N PRO A 207 -11.51 -16.00 -12.58
CA PRO A 207 -11.59 -16.07 -11.12
C PRO A 207 -10.40 -16.82 -10.52
N ASN A 208 -9.67 -16.17 -9.62
CA ASN A 208 -8.60 -16.78 -8.84
C ASN A 208 -8.29 -15.91 -7.63
N TYR A 209 -9.26 -15.79 -6.73
CA TYR A 209 -9.19 -14.84 -5.63
C TYR A 209 -8.65 -15.49 -4.35
N GLY A 210 -7.90 -14.74 -3.56
CA GLY A 210 -7.56 -15.16 -2.21
C GLY A 210 -8.81 -15.18 -1.32
N ILE A 211 -9.45 -14.03 -1.17
CA ILE A 211 -10.70 -13.89 -0.42
C ILE A 211 -11.72 -13.14 -1.26
N ARG A 212 -12.92 -13.67 -1.37
CA ARG A 212 -14.05 -13.02 -2.02
C ARG A 212 -15.16 -12.73 -1.02
N VAL A 213 -15.65 -11.50 -1.01
CA VAL A 213 -16.66 -10.99 -0.07
C VAL A 213 -17.82 -10.40 -0.87
N LEU A 214 -19.01 -10.98 -0.72
CA LEU A 214 -20.22 -10.53 -1.41
C LEU A 214 -21.37 -10.30 -0.43
N ASP A 215 -21.86 -9.08 -0.35
CA ASP A 215 -23.00 -8.71 0.50
C ASP A 215 -22.85 -9.21 1.95
N VAL A 216 -21.71 -8.91 2.57
CA VAL A 216 -21.38 -9.30 3.95
C VAL A 216 -21.32 -8.09 4.87
N ALA A 217 -22.01 -8.16 6.00
CA ALA A 217 -21.91 -7.22 7.10
C ALA A 217 -20.95 -7.73 8.19
N ASN A 218 -20.35 -6.79 8.94
CA ASN A 218 -19.50 -7.05 10.11
C ASN A 218 -18.38 -8.08 9.85
N LEU A 219 -17.63 -7.87 8.76
CA LEU A 219 -16.46 -8.68 8.42
C LEU A 219 -15.24 -8.24 9.23
N SER A 220 -14.46 -9.19 9.75
CA SER A 220 -13.15 -8.92 10.34
C SER A 220 -12.08 -9.85 9.77
N LEU A 221 -11.03 -9.27 9.18
CA LEU A 221 -9.85 -9.98 8.68
C LEU A 221 -8.64 -9.58 9.53
N ASN A 222 -7.98 -10.53 10.18
CA ASN A 222 -6.89 -10.23 11.11
C ASN A 222 -5.68 -11.15 10.93
N ASN A 223 -4.46 -10.60 10.91
CA ASN A 223 -3.23 -11.40 10.88
C ASN A 223 -3.22 -12.40 9.71
N LEU A 224 -3.56 -11.92 8.51
CA LEU A 224 -3.60 -12.74 7.29
C LEU A 224 -2.40 -12.42 6.40
N THR A 225 -1.87 -13.43 5.72
CA THR A 225 -1.01 -13.25 4.56
C THR A 225 -1.71 -13.85 3.35
N VAL A 226 -1.98 -13.06 2.31
CA VAL A 226 -2.71 -13.49 1.11
C VAL A 226 -1.87 -13.17 -0.11
N LYS A 227 -1.38 -14.21 -0.79
CA LYS A 227 -0.35 -14.02 -1.80
C LYS A 227 -0.47 -14.92 -3.01
N ARG A 228 0.08 -14.45 -4.12
CA ARG A 228 0.30 -15.23 -5.35
C ARG A 228 -0.96 -15.88 -5.91
N PHE A 229 -2.07 -15.17 -5.79
CA PHE A 229 -3.30 -15.48 -6.50
C PHE A 229 -3.21 -14.94 -7.93
N GLY A 230 -3.86 -15.62 -8.87
CA GLY A 230 -3.84 -15.25 -10.28
C GLY A 230 -4.58 -13.94 -10.56
N LEU A 231 -5.58 -13.63 -9.74
CA LEU A 231 -6.35 -12.39 -9.82
C LEU A 231 -6.11 -11.54 -8.56
N ASP A 232 -7.15 -11.24 -7.77
CA ASP A 232 -7.05 -10.33 -6.64
C ASP A 232 -6.79 -11.07 -5.31
N GLY A 233 -5.98 -10.48 -4.43
CA GLY A 233 -5.80 -11.02 -3.08
C GLY A 233 -7.09 -10.99 -2.28
N LEU A 234 -7.78 -9.85 -2.27
CA LEU A 234 -9.07 -9.64 -1.63
C LEU A 234 -10.02 -8.90 -2.57
N TYR A 235 -11.20 -9.43 -2.82
CA TYR A 235 -12.24 -8.80 -3.63
C TYR A 235 -13.50 -8.57 -2.81
N ILE A 236 -13.92 -7.31 -2.67
CA ILE A 236 -15.11 -6.89 -1.93
C ILE A 236 -16.13 -6.28 -2.88
N LEU A 237 -17.30 -6.92 -3.00
CA LEU A 237 -18.41 -6.45 -3.82
C LEU A 237 -19.72 -6.52 -3.02
N ASN A 238 -19.95 -5.53 -2.16
CA ASN A 238 -21.21 -5.38 -1.44
C ASN A 238 -22.18 -4.42 -2.16
N GLY A 239 -23.46 -4.80 -2.25
CA GLY A 239 -24.55 -4.08 -2.89
C GLY A 239 -25.21 -3.00 -2.03
N ASP A 240 -25.89 -2.07 -2.69
CA ASP A 240 -26.59 -0.92 -2.08
C ASP A 240 -27.97 -1.32 -1.49
N THR A 241 -28.58 -2.41 -1.96
CA THR A 241 -30.02 -2.64 -1.75
C THR A 241 -30.41 -3.39 -0.48
N VAL A 242 -29.49 -4.09 0.22
CA VAL A 242 -29.88 -4.97 1.35
C VAL A 242 -29.23 -4.58 2.68
N TYR A 243 -28.05 -3.95 2.69
CA TYR A 243 -27.31 -3.70 3.93
C TYR A 243 -26.75 -2.29 3.95
N LYS A 244 -27.48 -1.37 4.59
CA LYS A 244 -27.15 0.07 4.68
C LYS A 244 -25.82 0.38 5.42
N THR A 245 -25.11 -0.62 5.93
CA THR A 245 -23.77 -0.50 6.52
C THR A 245 -23.03 -1.86 6.46
N ASN A 246 -22.13 -2.03 5.50
CA ASN A 246 -21.29 -3.24 5.41
C ASN A 246 -19.93 -2.98 6.05
N LYS A 247 -19.96 -2.79 7.38
CA LYS A 247 -18.75 -2.52 8.16
C LYS A 247 -17.78 -3.68 8.00
N PHE A 248 -16.54 -3.35 7.69
CA PHE A 248 -15.44 -4.32 7.68
C PHE A 248 -14.21 -3.74 8.35
N ASN A 249 -13.47 -4.60 9.04
CA ASN A 249 -12.21 -4.28 9.67
C ASN A 249 -11.13 -5.22 9.13
N ILE A 250 -10.04 -4.66 8.62
CA ILE A 250 -8.87 -5.39 8.16
C ILE A 250 -7.70 -4.90 8.99
N ASN A 251 -7.05 -5.80 9.73
CA ASN A 251 -5.96 -5.41 10.62
C ASN A 251 -4.77 -6.35 10.52
N ASN A 252 -3.58 -5.77 10.41
CA ASN A 252 -2.31 -6.51 10.35
C ASN A 252 -2.32 -7.59 9.26
N CYS A 253 -2.77 -7.24 8.05
CA CYS A 253 -2.83 -8.16 6.91
C CYS A 253 -1.80 -7.77 5.85
N VAL A 254 -1.27 -8.78 5.15
CA VAL A 254 -0.32 -8.63 4.04
C VAL A 254 -0.93 -9.24 2.79
N PHE A 255 -1.10 -8.43 1.76
CA PHE A 255 -1.54 -8.85 0.43
C PHE A 255 -0.38 -8.63 -0.53
N GLU A 256 0.20 -9.71 -1.08
CA GLU A 256 1.42 -9.59 -1.88
C GLU A 256 1.50 -10.48 -3.12
N TYR A 257 2.13 -9.99 -4.19
CA TYR A 257 2.40 -10.75 -5.42
C TYR A 257 1.15 -11.37 -6.08
N ASN A 258 -0.03 -10.77 -5.88
CA ASN A 258 -1.24 -11.18 -6.58
C ASN A 258 -1.21 -10.65 -8.02
N GLY A 259 -1.79 -11.41 -8.96
CA GLY A 259 -1.65 -11.18 -10.40
C GLY A 259 -2.32 -9.89 -10.87
N ARG A 260 -3.45 -9.49 -10.27
CA ARG A 260 -4.19 -8.27 -10.64
C ARG A 260 -4.15 -7.17 -9.59
N GLN A 261 -4.64 -7.37 -8.39
CA GLN A 261 -4.39 -6.41 -7.31
C GLN A 261 -4.34 -7.05 -5.95
N ALA A 262 -3.82 -6.32 -4.96
CA ALA A 262 -3.75 -6.82 -3.61
C ALA A 262 -5.15 -6.78 -2.98
N MET A 263 -5.91 -5.72 -3.22
CA MET A 263 -7.33 -5.62 -2.83
C MET A 263 -8.16 -4.80 -3.82
N SER A 264 -9.36 -5.28 -4.14
CA SER A 264 -10.38 -4.59 -4.92
C SER A 264 -11.59 -4.28 -4.06
N ILE A 265 -12.08 -3.05 -4.16
CA ILE A 265 -13.29 -2.59 -3.50
C ILE A 265 -14.26 -2.08 -4.56
N CYS A 266 -15.19 -2.95 -4.94
CA CYS A 266 -16.22 -2.65 -5.94
C CYS A 266 -17.58 -2.31 -5.32
N GLY A 267 -17.68 -2.31 -4.00
CA GLY A 267 -18.83 -1.85 -3.24
C GLY A 267 -18.66 -2.09 -1.75
N ALA A 268 -18.64 -1.03 -0.96
CA ALA A 268 -18.33 -1.08 0.46
C ALA A 268 -18.73 0.20 1.22
N ASP A 269 -19.12 0.09 2.49
CA ASP A 269 -19.38 1.26 3.34
C ASP A 269 -18.78 1.04 4.72
N SER A 270 -18.07 2.04 5.24
CA SER A 270 -17.59 2.07 6.63
C SER A 270 -16.52 1.01 6.89
N GLY A 271 -15.49 1.01 6.04
CA GLY A 271 -14.32 0.15 6.14
C GLY A 271 -13.20 0.78 6.95
N ILE A 272 -12.58 0.01 7.84
CA ILE A 272 -11.36 0.41 8.54
C ILE A 272 -10.26 -0.60 8.26
N ILE A 273 -9.15 -0.12 7.72
CA ILE A 273 -7.98 -0.91 7.35
C ILE A 273 -6.79 -0.36 8.14
N ASN A 274 -6.20 -1.19 9.00
CA ASN A 274 -5.12 -0.79 9.90
C ASN A 274 -3.88 -1.65 9.71
N ASN A 275 -2.70 -1.03 9.76
CA ASN A 275 -1.42 -1.70 9.87
C ASN A 275 -1.21 -2.78 8.78
N SER A 276 -1.72 -2.55 7.57
CA SER A 276 -1.77 -3.56 6.51
C SER A 276 -0.93 -3.16 5.30
N GLN A 277 -0.56 -4.16 4.50
CA GLN A 277 0.38 -4.03 3.39
C GLN A 277 -0.26 -4.54 2.09
N PHE A 278 -0.15 -3.76 1.02
CA PHE A 278 -0.74 -4.02 -0.29
C PHE A 278 0.34 -3.86 -1.36
N ASN A 279 1.14 -4.91 -1.55
CA ASN A 279 2.45 -4.78 -2.16
C ASN A 279 2.67 -5.74 -3.33
N SER A 280 3.54 -5.36 -4.26
CA SER A 280 4.05 -6.28 -5.30
C SER A 280 2.98 -6.87 -6.23
N SER A 281 1.78 -6.28 -6.33
CA SER A 281 0.76 -6.72 -7.29
C SER A 281 1.29 -6.65 -8.72
N GLY A 282 1.03 -7.69 -9.50
CA GLY A 282 1.50 -7.83 -10.87
C GLY A 282 3.02 -8.03 -11.02
N MET A 283 3.78 -8.17 -9.92
CA MET A 283 5.24 -8.41 -9.96
C MET A 283 5.60 -9.90 -9.99
N GLY A 284 4.61 -10.78 -10.02
CA GLY A 284 4.79 -12.23 -10.13
C GLY A 284 4.93 -12.70 -11.58
N ILE A 285 4.54 -13.95 -11.83
CA ILE A 285 4.44 -14.52 -13.19
C ILE A 285 3.17 -14.06 -13.94
N LEU A 286 2.30 -13.32 -13.26
CA LEU A 286 1.02 -12.80 -13.75
C LEU A 286 0.94 -11.30 -13.46
N ALA A 287 0.28 -10.55 -14.34
CA ALA A 287 0.18 -9.10 -14.25
C ALA A 287 -1.04 -8.54 -15.01
N SER A 288 -2.22 -8.90 -14.56
CA SER A 288 -3.47 -8.40 -15.12
C SER A 288 -3.76 -6.99 -14.65
N ILE A 289 -4.32 -6.15 -15.53
CA ILE A 289 -4.62 -4.76 -15.17
C ILE A 289 -5.76 -4.69 -14.13
N PRO A 290 -5.72 -3.75 -13.18
CA PRO A 290 -4.77 -2.63 -13.11
C PRO A 290 -3.39 -2.98 -12.54
N ALA A 291 -3.12 -4.13 -11.93
CA ALA A 291 -1.83 -4.41 -11.29
C ALA A 291 -1.53 -3.47 -10.09
N ALA A 292 -2.59 -3.12 -9.34
CA ALA A 292 -2.55 -2.10 -8.29
C ALA A 292 -2.36 -2.68 -6.88
N GLY A 293 -1.90 -1.85 -5.94
CA GLY A 293 -1.93 -2.21 -4.52
C GLY A 293 -3.37 -2.34 -4.05
N ILE A 294 -4.12 -1.24 -4.19
CA ILE A 294 -5.58 -1.24 -4.04
C ILE A 294 -6.24 -0.65 -5.27
N ASP A 295 -7.41 -1.16 -5.59
CA ASP A 295 -8.29 -0.65 -6.63
C ASP A 295 -9.69 -0.42 -6.07
N ILE A 296 -10.16 0.82 -6.14
CA ILE A 296 -11.51 1.22 -5.72
C ILE A 296 -12.27 1.64 -6.96
N GLU A 297 -13.08 0.71 -7.48
CA GLU A 297 -13.81 0.84 -8.74
C GLU A 297 -15.20 0.20 -8.60
N GLU A 298 -16.25 1.02 -8.52
CA GLU A 298 -17.61 0.47 -8.51
C GLU A 298 -18.02 -0.04 -9.89
N GLU A 299 -17.93 -1.35 -10.12
CA GLU A 299 -18.15 -1.98 -11.43
C GLU A 299 -19.57 -1.78 -12.03
N ILE A 300 -20.58 -1.40 -11.22
CA ILE A 300 -21.95 -1.17 -11.70
C ILE A 300 -22.57 0.11 -11.11
N PRO A 301 -23.54 0.77 -11.80
CA PRO A 301 -24.06 2.08 -11.41
C PRO A 301 -24.72 2.15 -10.03
N THR A 302 -25.17 1.01 -9.51
CA THR A 302 -25.86 0.93 -8.22
C THR A 302 -24.92 0.61 -7.06
N LYS A 303 -23.61 0.48 -7.28
CA LYS A 303 -22.65 0.22 -6.19
C LYS A 303 -22.08 1.53 -5.64
N ILE A 304 -21.73 1.48 -4.36
CA ILE A 304 -21.22 2.63 -3.60
C ILE A 304 -19.97 2.16 -2.84
N ALA A 305 -18.84 2.84 -2.98
CA ALA A 305 -17.70 2.73 -2.06
C ALA A 305 -17.57 4.02 -1.24
N ARG A 306 -17.76 3.95 0.08
CA ARG A 306 -17.66 5.16 0.91
C ARG A 306 -17.15 4.91 2.31
N ASN A 307 -16.68 5.99 2.93
CA ASN A 307 -16.21 5.99 4.32
C ASN A 307 -15.14 4.92 4.58
N LEU A 308 -14.12 4.89 3.74
CA LEU A 308 -13.00 3.94 3.85
C LEU A 308 -11.82 4.64 4.51
N ILE A 309 -11.31 4.06 5.59
CA ILE A 309 -10.23 4.63 6.39
C ILE A 309 -9.06 3.66 6.40
N PHE A 310 -7.91 4.10 5.91
CA PHE A 310 -6.64 3.39 5.91
C PHE A 310 -5.71 4.07 6.91
N ASN A 311 -5.26 3.33 7.93
CA ASN A 311 -4.34 3.85 8.94
C ASN A 311 -3.06 3.01 8.97
N ASN A 312 -1.91 3.69 8.96
CA ASN A 312 -0.59 3.04 9.06
C ASN A 312 -0.41 1.93 7.99
N CYS A 313 -0.92 2.15 6.79
CA CYS A 313 -0.84 1.16 5.71
C CYS A 313 0.34 1.43 4.78
N ARG A 314 0.82 0.39 4.11
CA ARG A 314 1.90 0.45 3.13
C ARG A 314 1.42 -0.05 1.78
N PHE A 315 1.70 0.72 0.75
CA PHE A 315 1.37 0.41 -0.65
C PHE A 315 2.65 0.57 -1.46
N GLU A 316 3.28 -0.52 -1.86
CA GLU A 316 4.57 -0.42 -2.56
C GLU A 316 4.81 -1.52 -3.58
N ASN A 317 5.75 -1.26 -4.49
CA ASN A 317 6.20 -2.24 -5.47
C ASN A 317 5.09 -2.79 -6.37
N ASN A 318 3.94 -2.13 -6.47
CA ASN A 318 2.88 -2.56 -7.38
C ASN A 318 3.24 -2.17 -8.81
N ARG A 319 2.89 -3.02 -9.78
CA ARG A 319 3.38 -2.88 -11.16
C ARG A 319 2.82 -1.65 -11.87
N LYS A 320 1.60 -1.20 -11.54
CA LYS A 320 1.01 0.05 -12.06
C LYS A 320 0.88 1.10 -10.96
N SER A 321 -0.20 1.07 -10.17
CA SER A 321 -0.52 2.08 -9.18
C SER A 321 -0.39 1.51 -7.76
N ALA A 322 0.12 2.30 -6.80
CA ALA A 322 0.06 1.88 -5.41
C ALA A 322 -1.37 1.99 -4.86
N ILE A 323 -2.05 3.09 -5.19
CA ILE A 323 -3.48 3.30 -4.96
C ILE A 323 -4.13 3.68 -6.29
N ASP A 324 -5.15 2.93 -6.69
CA ASP A 324 -6.05 3.25 -7.80
C ASP A 324 -7.44 3.54 -7.24
N ILE A 325 -7.95 4.75 -7.52
CA ILE A 325 -9.30 5.17 -7.19
C ILE A 325 -9.94 5.61 -8.50
N THR A 326 -10.23 4.64 -9.36
CA THR A 326 -10.77 4.87 -10.71
C THR A 326 -12.29 4.88 -10.72
N SER A 327 -12.88 5.87 -11.38
CA SER A 327 -14.33 6.05 -11.41
C SER A 327 -14.93 4.88 -12.17
N GLY A 328 -15.54 3.96 -11.42
CA GLY A 328 -16.41 2.96 -11.98
C GLY A 328 -17.72 3.59 -12.44
N LEU A 329 -18.74 2.77 -12.58
CA LEU A 329 -20.08 3.21 -12.92
C LEU A 329 -20.84 3.79 -11.70
N GLY A 330 -20.37 3.52 -10.46
CA GLY A 330 -21.05 3.84 -9.21
C GLY A 330 -20.66 5.18 -8.54
N ILE A 331 -20.85 5.25 -7.22
CA ILE A 331 -20.60 6.47 -6.41
C ILE A 331 -19.56 6.20 -5.32
N GLY A 332 -18.39 6.80 -5.47
CA GLY A 332 -17.34 6.77 -4.44
C GLY A 332 -17.20 8.09 -3.67
N LYS A 333 -17.15 8.01 -2.33
CA LYS A 333 -16.94 9.20 -1.49
C LYS A 333 -16.31 8.91 -0.13
N GLY A 334 -15.37 9.74 0.31
CA GLY A 334 -14.88 9.70 1.70
C GLY A 334 -13.83 8.60 1.88
N PHE A 335 -12.68 8.82 1.27
CA PHE A 335 -11.52 7.92 1.36
C PHE A 335 -10.42 8.64 2.14
N TYR A 336 -9.97 8.04 3.23
CA TYR A 336 -9.05 8.65 4.17
C TYR A 336 -7.82 7.77 4.33
N PHE A 337 -6.64 8.34 4.09
CA PHE A 337 -5.36 7.69 4.24
C PHE A 337 -4.57 8.45 5.31
N ASN A 338 -4.28 7.79 6.43
CA ASN A 338 -3.62 8.38 7.58
C ASN A 338 -2.33 7.63 7.86
N ASN A 339 -1.20 8.35 8.00
CA ASN A 339 0.10 7.76 8.33
C ASN A 339 0.53 6.64 7.36
N CYS A 340 0.17 6.75 6.08
CA CYS A 340 0.45 5.71 5.09
C CYS A 340 1.76 5.98 4.34
N SER A 341 2.42 4.90 3.91
CA SER A 341 3.56 4.96 2.99
C SER A 341 3.12 4.46 1.61
N ILE A 342 3.23 5.32 0.60
CA ILE A 342 2.68 5.10 -0.73
C ILE A 342 3.81 5.26 -1.74
N VAL A 343 4.20 4.18 -2.41
CA VAL A 343 5.41 4.11 -3.23
C VAL A 343 5.09 3.60 -4.63
N ALA A 344 5.21 4.48 -5.62
CA ALA A 344 5.29 4.09 -7.03
C ALA A 344 6.63 3.41 -7.29
N MET A 345 6.64 2.31 -8.03
CA MET A 345 7.87 1.61 -8.38
C MET A 345 8.15 1.57 -9.87
N LYS A 346 9.41 1.31 -10.22
CA LYS A 346 9.80 1.08 -11.61
C LYS A 346 9.32 -0.30 -12.05
N ASN A 347 8.32 -0.34 -12.93
CA ASN A 347 7.94 -1.53 -13.67
C ASN A 347 9.20 -2.14 -14.34
N PRO A 348 9.40 -3.46 -14.32
CA PRO A 348 10.31 -4.10 -15.28
C PRO A 348 10.00 -3.58 -16.69
N GLU A 349 11.02 -3.45 -17.54
CA GLU A 349 11.01 -2.66 -18.80
C GLU A 349 9.90 -3.04 -19.81
N THR A 350 9.14 -4.10 -19.55
CA THR A 350 7.91 -4.48 -20.25
C THR A 350 6.69 -3.78 -19.64
N ALA A 351 6.10 -2.83 -20.37
CA ALA A 351 4.79 -2.27 -20.05
C ALA A 351 3.76 -3.40 -19.79
N VAL A 352 2.82 -3.17 -18.88
CA VAL A 352 1.65 -4.05 -18.78
C VAL A 352 0.84 -3.84 -20.07
N PRO A 353 0.45 -4.89 -20.81
CA PRO A 353 -0.39 -4.73 -21.99
C PRO A 353 -1.65 -3.91 -21.65
N GLY A 354 -2.06 -3.00 -22.54
CA GLY A 354 -3.21 -2.11 -22.33
C GLY A 354 -3.01 -0.93 -21.35
N SER A 355 -1.89 -0.86 -20.61
CA SER A 355 -1.62 0.25 -19.67
C SER A 355 -0.91 1.42 -20.38
N ASN A 356 -1.69 2.47 -20.66
CA ASN A 356 -1.19 3.73 -21.23
C ASN A 356 -0.64 4.69 -20.17
N THR A 357 -0.90 4.42 -18.88
CA THR A 357 -0.50 5.26 -17.75
C THR A 357 0.61 4.57 -16.98
N GLY A 358 1.71 5.30 -16.76
CA GLY A 358 2.92 4.81 -16.09
C GLY A 358 2.69 4.50 -14.61
N ASN A 359 3.78 4.24 -13.88
CA ASN A 359 3.65 3.79 -12.49
C ASN A 359 3.29 4.97 -11.57
N LEU A 360 2.14 4.88 -10.91
CA LEU A 360 1.57 5.95 -10.09
C LEU A 360 1.66 5.60 -8.60
N ALA A 361 1.94 6.59 -7.77
CA ALA A 361 1.76 6.45 -6.34
C ALA A 361 0.26 6.47 -6.03
N VAL A 362 -0.46 7.40 -6.65
CA VAL A 362 -1.90 7.53 -6.51
C VAL A 362 -2.50 7.87 -7.88
N GLU A 363 -3.51 7.12 -8.31
CA GLU A 363 -4.44 7.46 -9.38
C GLU A 363 -5.79 7.78 -8.74
N MET A 364 -6.33 8.97 -8.97
CA MET A 364 -7.68 9.35 -8.57
C MET A 364 -8.48 9.74 -9.80
N SER A 365 -9.76 9.39 -9.83
CA SER A 365 -10.74 9.82 -10.83
C SER A 365 -11.85 10.65 -10.18
N LEU A 366 -13.08 10.59 -10.68
CA LEU A 366 -14.25 11.44 -10.36
C LEU A 366 -14.82 11.35 -8.93
N TYR A 367 -14.03 10.88 -7.97
CA TYR A 367 -14.49 10.65 -6.61
C TYR A 367 -14.32 11.85 -5.69
N LYS A 368 -15.19 11.92 -4.68
CA LYS A 368 -15.28 13.06 -3.78
C LYS A 368 -14.70 12.74 -2.42
N LYS A 369 -14.18 13.76 -1.74
CA LYS A 369 -13.70 13.70 -0.36
C LYS A 369 -12.59 12.67 -0.18
N VAL A 370 -11.50 12.87 -0.90
CA VAL A 370 -10.26 12.09 -0.71
C VAL A 370 -9.33 12.85 0.22
N ARG A 371 -8.76 12.19 1.22
CA ARG A 371 -7.92 12.80 2.25
C ARG A 371 -6.65 11.99 2.47
N PHE A 372 -5.53 12.66 2.43
CA PHE A 372 -4.23 12.15 2.85
C PHE A 372 -3.75 12.98 4.04
N HIS A 373 -3.46 12.31 5.15
CA HIS A 373 -2.97 12.94 6.37
C HIS A 373 -1.70 12.26 6.83
N ASN A 374 -0.63 13.04 7.00
CA ASN A 374 0.65 12.54 7.51
C ASN A 374 1.21 11.35 6.72
N CYS A 375 1.04 11.35 5.39
CA CYS A 375 1.48 10.26 4.52
C CYS A 375 2.84 10.57 3.88
N ASP A 376 3.64 9.54 3.66
CA ASP A 376 4.83 9.60 2.83
C ASP A 376 4.50 9.10 1.41
N ILE A 377 4.63 9.97 0.42
CA ILE A 377 4.24 9.70 -0.97
C ILE A 377 5.47 9.79 -1.87
N TYR A 378 5.81 8.66 -2.48
CA TYR A 378 6.96 8.52 -3.36
C TYR A 378 6.49 8.22 -4.79
N GLY A 379 6.46 9.22 -5.65
CA GLY A 379 6.05 9.08 -7.05
C GLY A 379 4.93 10.02 -7.48
N VAL A 380 4.26 9.67 -8.59
CA VAL A 380 3.26 10.52 -9.26
C VAL A 380 1.89 10.38 -8.60
N VAL A 381 1.21 11.50 -8.36
CA VAL A 381 -0.17 11.56 -7.89
C VAL A 381 -1.03 12.17 -8.99
N MET A 382 -1.77 11.33 -9.72
CA MET A 382 -2.67 11.77 -10.78
C MET A 382 -4.09 12.00 -10.24
N ASP A 383 -4.73 13.10 -10.66
CA ASP A 383 -6.08 13.47 -10.23
C ASP A 383 -6.97 13.78 -11.45
N GLY A 384 -7.69 12.78 -11.91
CA GLY A 384 -8.60 12.82 -13.06
C GLY A 384 -9.78 13.81 -12.95
N GLY A 385 -9.89 14.58 -11.87
CA GLY A 385 -10.89 15.62 -11.68
C GLY A 385 -12.05 15.13 -10.81
N ASN A 386 -12.10 15.57 -9.55
CA ASN A 386 -13.06 15.10 -8.54
C ASN A 386 -14.52 15.65 -8.68
N GLU A 387 -14.78 16.59 -9.60
CA GLU A 387 -16.06 17.31 -9.73
C GLU A 387 -16.66 17.78 -8.37
N ALA A 388 -15.81 18.16 -7.41
CA ALA A 388 -16.25 18.51 -6.08
C ALA A 388 -17.21 19.71 -6.08
N SER A 389 -18.36 19.55 -5.42
CA SER A 389 -19.40 20.58 -5.28
C SER A 389 -19.15 21.53 -4.11
N THR A 390 -18.39 21.08 -3.12
CA THR A 390 -18.09 21.83 -1.90
C THR A 390 -16.62 21.65 -1.52
N VAL A 391 -16.10 22.52 -0.66
CA VAL A 391 -14.75 22.39 -0.10
C VAL A 391 -14.53 21.04 0.60
N ASP A 392 -15.57 20.50 1.24
CA ASP A 392 -15.52 19.18 1.89
C ASP A 392 -15.46 18.03 0.87
N ASP A 393 -15.95 18.22 -0.35
CA ASP A 393 -15.89 17.21 -1.40
C ASP A 393 -14.55 17.19 -2.15
N GLY A 394 -13.67 18.16 -1.92
CA GLY A 394 -12.38 18.26 -2.60
C GLY A 394 -11.39 17.13 -2.27
N VAL A 395 -10.16 17.24 -2.76
CA VAL A 395 -9.04 16.36 -2.42
C VAL A 395 -8.09 17.12 -1.50
N HIS A 396 -7.77 16.60 -0.31
CA HIS A 396 -6.86 17.31 0.61
C HIS A 396 -5.65 16.45 0.98
N PHE A 397 -4.47 17.05 0.85
CA PHE A 397 -3.21 16.57 1.40
C PHE A 397 -2.84 17.44 2.59
N SER A 398 -2.58 16.82 3.74
CA SER A 398 -2.23 17.53 4.96
C SER A 398 -1.06 16.87 5.69
N LYS A 399 -0.04 17.64 6.04
CA LYS A 399 1.16 17.13 6.73
C LYS A 399 1.87 15.99 6.00
N CYS A 400 1.69 15.88 4.68
CA CYS A 400 2.29 14.82 3.89
C CYS A 400 3.72 15.19 3.49
N ARG A 401 4.57 14.17 3.33
CA ARG A 401 5.86 14.29 2.68
C ARG A 401 5.75 13.72 1.29
N PHE A 402 6.13 14.49 0.29
CA PHE A 402 6.29 14.00 -1.07
C PHE A 402 7.79 13.94 -1.38
N SER A 403 8.23 12.84 -1.99
CA SER A 403 9.64 12.69 -2.37
C SER A 403 9.78 11.93 -3.68
N ASP A 404 10.71 12.34 -4.52
CA ASP A 404 11.11 11.55 -5.70
C ASP A 404 12.27 10.59 -5.40
N CYS A 405 12.76 10.58 -4.16
CA CYS A 405 13.71 9.60 -3.66
C CYS A 405 13.11 8.68 -2.60
N TYR A 406 13.24 7.38 -2.84
CA TYR A 406 12.79 6.34 -1.94
C TYR A 406 13.94 5.38 -1.60
N TYR A 407 14.07 5.08 -0.30
CA TYR A 407 14.91 4.00 0.20
C TYR A 407 14.04 2.86 0.67
N ARG A 408 14.27 1.67 0.12
CA ARG A 408 13.67 0.45 0.61
C ARG A 408 14.60 -0.15 1.65
N LYS A 409 14.06 -0.45 2.83
CA LYS A 409 14.77 -1.32 3.76
C LYS A 409 14.79 -2.74 3.18
N ASP A 410 15.97 -3.24 2.89
CA ASP A 410 16.16 -4.61 2.46
C ASP A 410 15.90 -5.54 3.63
N THR A 411 15.02 -6.52 3.42
CA THR A 411 14.57 -7.40 4.51
C THR A 411 15.61 -8.44 4.91
N VAL A 412 16.68 -8.62 4.13
CA VAL A 412 17.72 -9.62 4.37
C VAL A 412 18.93 -9.01 5.06
N SER A 413 19.39 -7.86 4.56
CA SER A 413 20.57 -7.13 5.04
C SER A 413 20.23 -6.06 6.09
N ASP A 414 18.96 -5.71 6.25
CA ASP A 414 18.48 -4.56 7.03
C ASP A 414 19.00 -3.21 6.55
N GLU A 415 19.70 -3.17 5.40
CA GLU A 415 20.26 -1.98 4.80
C GLU A 415 19.18 -1.16 4.07
N LEU A 416 19.34 0.17 4.04
CA LEU A 416 18.53 1.03 3.19
C LEU A 416 19.08 0.97 1.76
N LEU A 417 18.49 0.11 0.93
CA LEU A 417 18.77 0.08 -0.49
C LEU A 417 18.05 1.24 -1.17
N ARG A 418 18.83 2.08 -1.85
CA ARG A 418 18.27 3.07 -2.75
C ARG A 418 17.54 2.33 -3.86
N VAL A 419 16.22 2.52 -3.95
CA VAL A 419 15.49 2.10 -5.14
C VAL A 419 15.76 3.20 -6.17
N PRO A 420 16.42 2.90 -7.31
CA PRO A 420 16.73 3.91 -8.31
C PRO A 420 15.46 4.68 -8.66
N PRO A 421 15.45 6.02 -8.48
CA PRO A 421 14.25 6.82 -8.72
C PRO A 421 13.81 6.66 -10.17
N TYR A 422 12.50 6.47 -10.38
CA TYR A 422 11.91 6.32 -11.71
C TYR A 422 12.35 7.46 -12.62
N THR A 423 12.46 7.28 -13.93
CA THR A 423 12.74 8.38 -14.89
C THR A 423 11.65 9.47 -14.91
N HIS A 424 10.56 9.33 -14.15
CA HIS A 424 9.44 10.28 -14.09
C HIS A 424 8.84 10.53 -12.68
N SER A 425 9.51 10.20 -11.56
CA SER A 425 8.98 10.53 -10.21
C SER A 425 8.84 12.04 -9.99
N THR A 426 7.70 12.54 -10.38
CA THR A 426 7.33 13.94 -10.46
C THR A 426 6.03 14.00 -9.70
N ILE A 427 5.85 14.95 -8.79
CA ILE A 427 4.50 15.19 -8.28
C ILE A 427 3.79 15.93 -9.41
N THR A 428 2.92 15.21 -10.11
CA THR A 428 2.17 15.75 -11.24
C THR A 428 0.71 15.56 -10.98
N LEU A 429 0.08 16.61 -10.47
CA LEU A 429 -1.36 16.69 -10.27
C LEU A 429 -2.01 17.01 -11.62
N LEU A 430 -2.03 15.99 -12.49
CA LEU A 430 -2.65 16.06 -13.81
C LEU A 430 -4.14 15.87 -13.69
N THR A 431 -4.89 16.74 -14.38
CA THR A 431 -6.29 16.51 -14.72
C THR A 431 -6.38 15.64 -15.97
N ARG A 432 -7.22 14.60 -15.91
CA ARG A 432 -7.53 13.70 -17.04
C ARG A 432 -8.90 14.06 -17.61
N ASP A 433 -9.14 13.72 -18.87
CA ASP A 433 -10.50 13.69 -19.46
C ASP A 433 -11.24 15.05 -19.58
N GLY A 434 -10.50 16.16 -19.59
CA GLY A 434 -11.10 17.51 -19.70
C GLY A 434 -11.94 17.92 -18.49
N LYS A 435 -11.84 17.18 -17.38
CA LYS A 435 -12.51 17.45 -16.11
C LYS A 435 -11.51 18.04 -15.12
N TYR A 436 -11.97 19.01 -14.34
CA TYR A 436 -11.10 19.76 -13.43
C TYR A 436 -11.32 19.35 -11.98
N SER A 437 -10.22 19.17 -11.27
CA SER A 437 -10.24 19.03 -9.81
C SER A 437 -10.67 20.34 -9.17
N LYS A 438 -11.74 20.29 -8.39
CA LYS A 438 -12.22 21.42 -7.59
C LYS A 438 -11.76 21.24 -6.14
N TYR A 439 -11.40 22.34 -5.50
CA TYR A 439 -11.05 22.37 -4.07
C TYR A 439 -9.90 21.42 -3.69
N LEU A 440 -8.85 21.36 -4.51
CA LEU A 440 -7.62 20.68 -4.15
C LEU A 440 -6.89 21.50 -3.09
N ARG A 441 -6.62 20.90 -1.92
CA ARG A 441 -5.90 21.57 -0.83
C ARG A 441 -4.62 20.82 -0.49
N VAL A 442 -3.52 21.54 -0.38
CA VAL A 442 -2.23 21.04 0.07
C VAL A 442 -1.77 21.90 1.23
N ASP A 443 -1.78 21.34 2.44
CA ASP A 443 -1.54 22.09 3.66
C ASP A 443 -0.42 21.46 4.50
N SER A 444 0.53 22.28 4.92
CA SER A 444 1.60 21.88 5.84
C SER A 444 2.43 20.68 5.33
N CYS A 445 2.55 20.51 4.01
CA CYS A 445 3.27 19.41 3.38
C CYS A 445 4.73 19.79 3.07
N SER A 446 5.60 18.79 3.00
CA SER A 446 6.98 18.94 2.52
C SER A 446 7.19 18.23 1.18
N PHE A 447 8.01 18.82 0.32
CA PHE A 447 8.33 18.31 -1.01
C PHE A 447 9.85 18.18 -1.12
N ASP A 448 10.37 16.96 -1.18
CA ASP A 448 11.79 16.65 -1.34
C ASP A 448 12.07 16.22 -2.79
N LEU A 449 12.58 17.15 -3.62
CA LEU A 449 12.73 16.97 -5.06
C LEU A 449 14.21 16.88 -5.43
N TYR A 450 14.72 15.64 -5.52
CA TYR A 450 16.14 15.33 -5.74
C TYR A 450 16.55 15.36 -7.20
N ASN A 451 15.76 14.74 -8.07
CA ASN A 451 16.13 14.50 -9.46
C ASN A 451 15.13 15.17 -10.42
N LYS A 452 13.93 15.55 -9.96
CA LYS A 452 12.79 15.84 -10.84
C LYS A 452 12.00 17.07 -10.46
N ARG A 453 11.16 17.48 -11.40
CA ARG A 453 10.38 18.73 -11.39
C ARG A 453 9.07 18.52 -10.59
N LEU A 454 8.40 19.60 -10.23
CA LEU A 454 6.95 19.59 -10.02
C LEU A 454 6.33 19.84 -11.40
N TRP A 455 5.58 18.91 -11.98
CA TRP A 455 4.92 19.17 -13.27
C TRP A 455 3.46 19.60 -13.06
N LEU A 456 3.13 20.66 -13.80
CA LEU A 456 1.85 20.99 -14.39
C LEU A 456 0.59 20.70 -13.54
N LEU A 457 0.15 21.72 -12.80
CA LEU A 457 -1.25 21.90 -12.40
C LEU A 457 -1.95 22.65 -13.52
N ASN A 458 -2.76 21.97 -14.35
CA ASN A 458 -3.49 22.60 -15.45
C ASN A 458 -5.00 22.54 -15.14
N THR A 459 -5.68 23.68 -14.98
CA THR A 459 -7.14 23.71 -14.85
C THR A 459 -7.77 24.94 -15.47
N THR A 460 -9.11 25.00 -15.57
CA THR A 460 -9.83 26.18 -16.04
C THR A 460 -10.12 27.22 -14.96
N THR A 461 -10.16 28.45 -15.45
CA THR A 461 -10.47 29.71 -14.79
C THR A 461 -11.90 29.78 -14.25
N ASN A 462 -12.05 30.05 -12.94
CA ASN A 462 -13.12 30.88 -12.37
C ASN A 462 -12.96 31.13 -10.84
N GLU A 463 -12.10 30.39 -10.11
CA GLU A 463 -11.71 30.75 -8.73
C GLU A 463 -10.18 30.90 -8.62
N PRO A 464 -9.67 31.85 -7.83
CA PRO A 464 -8.24 32.10 -7.75
C PRO A 464 -7.50 30.99 -6.99
N THR A 465 -6.37 30.54 -7.55
CA THR A 465 -5.33 29.83 -6.80
C THR A 465 -4.87 30.70 -5.63
N SER A 466 -4.65 30.10 -4.46
CA SER A 466 -4.01 30.80 -3.35
C SER A 466 -2.80 30.02 -2.84
N VAL A 467 -1.69 30.74 -2.70
CA VAL A 467 -0.47 30.23 -2.07
C VAL A 467 -0.19 31.11 -0.86
N THR A 468 -0.19 30.52 0.32
CA THR A 468 -0.01 31.23 1.58
C THR A 468 1.04 30.56 2.44
N ASN A 469 1.90 31.38 3.05
CA ASN A 469 2.92 30.96 4.00
C ASN A 469 3.79 29.79 3.51
N THR A 470 4.08 29.73 2.21
CA THR A 470 4.81 28.63 1.57
C THR A 470 6.28 29.02 1.39
N GLN A 471 7.19 28.08 1.69
CA GLN A 471 8.63 28.27 1.60
C GLN A 471 9.19 27.46 0.43
N ILE A 472 10.02 28.09 -0.40
CA ILE A 472 10.80 27.42 -1.44
C ILE A 472 12.27 27.51 -1.08
N ARG A 473 12.94 26.36 -1.06
CA ARG A 473 14.31 26.16 -0.61
C ARG A 473 15.10 25.54 -1.75
N ILE A 474 16.03 26.30 -2.34
CA ILE A 474 16.76 25.89 -3.54
C ILE A 474 18.24 25.71 -3.21
N ASN A 475 18.77 24.56 -3.58
CA ASN A 475 20.20 24.25 -3.60
C ASN A 475 20.67 24.21 -5.07
N SER A 476 21.41 25.23 -5.53
CA SER A 476 21.84 25.35 -6.95
C SER A 476 23.28 25.86 -7.10
N PRO A 477 24.20 25.06 -7.67
CA PRO A 477 25.56 25.50 -8.01
C PRO A 477 25.70 26.01 -9.47
N ASN A 478 25.14 27.18 -9.83
CA ASN A 478 25.30 27.92 -11.11
C ASN A 478 25.63 27.15 -12.43
N THR A 479 24.71 27.15 -13.43
CA THR A 479 24.94 27.38 -14.89
C THR A 479 23.86 26.79 -15.84
N TYR A 480 22.84 26.06 -15.36
CA TYR A 480 21.76 25.52 -16.22
C TYR A 480 20.38 26.09 -15.84
N THR A 481 19.53 26.44 -16.83
CA THR A 481 18.19 27.02 -16.63
C THR A 481 17.10 26.06 -17.10
N ASP A 482 16.25 25.60 -16.18
CA ASP A 482 15.06 24.79 -16.47
C ASP A 482 13.94 25.18 -15.48
N PHE A 483 12.68 25.23 -15.90
CA PHE A 483 11.60 25.87 -15.11
C PHE A 483 10.73 24.89 -14.32
N VAL A 484 10.25 25.32 -13.15
CA VAL A 484 9.25 24.69 -12.29
C VAL A 484 8.04 25.58 -12.23
N ASN A 485 6.91 25.04 -12.66
CA ASN A 485 5.63 25.71 -12.61
C ASN A 485 4.85 25.28 -11.36
N ILE A 486 4.69 26.18 -10.38
CA ILE A 486 3.68 25.99 -9.33
C ILE A 486 2.41 26.71 -9.78
N GLY A 487 1.55 25.98 -10.48
CA GLY A 487 0.22 26.45 -10.89
C GLY A 487 0.17 27.11 -12.27
N TYR A 488 -0.76 26.63 -13.09
CA TYR A 488 -1.53 27.43 -14.03
C TYR A 488 -2.99 27.46 -13.51
N ASP A 489 -3.60 28.65 -13.47
CA ASP A 489 -5.01 28.95 -13.18
C ASP A 489 -5.85 27.79 -12.59
N SER A 490 -5.90 27.65 -11.26
CA SER A 490 -6.68 26.58 -10.62
C SER A 490 -7.15 26.82 -9.18
N ASN A 491 -8.28 26.20 -8.80
CA ASN A 491 -8.89 26.17 -7.46
C ASN A 491 -8.05 25.38 -6.42
N VAL A 492 -6.72 25.49 -6.50
CA VAL A 492 -5.77 24.83 -5.63
C VAL A 492 -5.35 25.79 -4.53
N VAL A 493 -5.38 25.30 -3.29
CA VAL A 493 -4.93 26.05 -2.12
C VAL A 493 -3.67 25.40 -1.57
N PHE A 494 -2.56 26.11 -1.66
CA PHE A 494 -1.32 25.76 -0.98
C PHE A 494 -1.17 26.62 0.28
N SER A 495 -1.10 25.99 1.45
CA SER A 495 -0.86 26.69 2.72
C SER A 495 0.25 26.03 3.53
N ASN A 496 1.16 26.82 4.09
CA ASN A 496 2.19 26.35 5.03
C ASN A 496 3.13 25.26 4.49
N ASN A 497 3.34 25.18 3.17
CA ASN A 497 4.15 24.12 2.57
C ASN A 497 5.64 24.47 2.52
N VAL A 498 6.49 23.45 2.39
CA VAL A 498 7.94 23.61 2.22
C VAL A 498 8.41 22.78 1.03
N PHE A 499 9.04 23.42 0.05
CA PHE A 499 9.64 22.75 -1.11
C PHE A 499 11.17 22.79 -1.03
N TYR A 500 11.80 21.62 -1.05
CA TYR A 500 13.24 21.42 -1.13
C TYR A 500 13.61 20.97 -2.55
N TYR A 501 14.33 21.82 -3.27
CA TYR A 501 14.88 21.52 -4.59
C TYR A 501 16.38 21.26 -4.46
N TYR A 502 16.80 20.04 -4.72
CA TYR A 502 18.21 19.64 -4.65
C TYR A 502 18.92 19.69 -6.02
N TRP A 503 18.17 19.94 -7.10
CA TRP A 503 18.69 20.11 -8.46
C TRP A 503 18.27 21.46 -9.05
N TYR A 504 19.07 22.00 -9.97
CA TYR A 504 18.87 23.27 -10.71
C TYR A 504 17.46 23.44 -11.27
N GLN A 505 16.68 24.34 -10.68
CA GLN A 505 15.31 24.63 -11.09
C GLN A 505 15.02 26.12 -10.90
N ASN A 506 14.58 26.80 -11.96
CA ASN A 506 14.02 28.15 -11.95
C ASN A 506 12.54 28.05 -11.57
N TYR A 507 12.05 28.91 -10.70
CA TYR A 507 10.62 28.94 -10.36
C TYR A 507 9.87 29.91 -11.28
N GLN A 508 8.71 29.46 -11.75
CA GLN A 508 7.74 30.25 -12.48
C GLN A 508 6.35 30.00 -11.85
N HIS A 509 5.64 31.07 -11.53
CA HIS A 509 4.24 31.02 -11.12
C HIS A 509 3.40 31.74 -12.14
N ILE A 510 2.26 31.17 -12.51
CA ILE A 510 1.39 31.76 -13.51
C ILE A 510 0.00 31.87 -12.94
N GLN A 511 -0.48 33.10 -12.79
CA GLN A 511 -1.81 33.42 -12.27
C GLN A 511 -2.49 34.41 -13.21
N ASN A 512 -3.68 34.08 -13.70
CA ASN A 512 -4.44 34.92 -14.64
C ASN A 512 -3.60 35.33 -15.86
N SER A 513 -2.88 34.37 -16.46
CA SER A 513 -1.92 34.60 -17.56
C SER A 513 -0.72 35.52 -17.25
N LEU A 514 -0.56 36.02 -16.02
CA LEU A 514 0.63 36.74 -15.59
C LEU A 514 1.70 35.77 -15.11
N VAL A 515 2.90 35.90 -15.67
CA VAL A 515 4.06 35.10 -15.32
C VAL A 515 4.89 35.82 -14.25
N TYR A 516 5.05 35.20 -13.09
CA TYR A 516 5.94 35.62 -12.01
C TYR A 516 7.15 34.69 -11.97
N ASN A 517 8.32 35.19 -12.37
CA ASN A 517 9.57 34.44 -12.29
C ASN A 517 10.24 34.67 -10.93
N ALA A 518 10.94 33.68 -10.38
CA ALA A 518 11.89 33.96 -9.30
C ALA A 518 13.08 34.80 -9.83
N PRO A 519 13.67 35.71 -9.04
CA PRO A 519 13.42 35.99 -7.62
C PRO A 519 12.59 37.28 -7.43
N TYR A 520 11.27 37.22 -7.62
CA TYR A 520 10.36 38.27 -7.12
C TYR A 520 9.62 37.77 -5.88
N GLU A 521 9.47 38.63 -4.87
CA GLU A 521 8.55 38.37 -3.76
C GLU A 521 7.12 38.36 -4.29
N ILE A 522 6.44 37.22 -4.14
CA ILE A 522 5.01 37.09 -4.36
C ILE A 522 4.39 37.06 -2.96
N ASP A 523 3.38 37.89 -2.70
CA ASP A 523 2.71 37.91 -1.40
C ASP A 523 2.31 36.49 -0.96
N GLY A 524 2.82 36.07 0.20
CA GLY A 524 2.57 34.72 0.75
C GLY A 524 3.59 33.64 0.36
N ILE A 525 4.56 33.92 -0.51
CA ILE A 525 5.63 32.99 -0.92
C ILE A 525 7.00 33.54 -0.48
N ARG A 526 7.80 32.73 0.19
CA ARG A 526 9.17 33.10 0.59
C ARG A 526 10.20 32.23 -0.12
N PHE A 527 11.13 32.86 -0.84
CA PHE A 527 12.25 32.19 -1.49
C PHE A 527 13.49 32.20 -0.59
N TRP A 528 14.12 31.04 -0.44
CA TRP A 528 15.39 30.87 0.24
C TRP A 528 16.39 30.26 -0.74
N HIS A 529 17.41 31.03 -1.12
CA HIS A 529 18.52 30.53 -1.92
C HIS A 529 19.68 30.11 -1.03
N TRP A 530 20.19 28.90 -1.26
CA TRP A 530 21.40 28.42 -0.63
C TRP A 530 22.46 28.12 -1.70
N SER A 531 23.58 28.82 -1.58
CA SER A 531 24.80 28.53 -2.32
C SER A 531 25.53 27.40 -1.61
N VAL A 532 25.44 26.18 -2.12
CA VAL A 532 26.25 25.06 -1.63
C VAL A 532 27.58 25.06 -2.39
N PRO A 533 28.75 25.02 -1.72
CA PRO A 533 30.04 24.99 -2.39
C PRO A 533 30.12 23.82 -3.40
N ASN A 534 30.69 24.09 -4.58
CA ASN A 534 30.65 23.27 -5.81
C ASN A 534 31.12 21.79 -5.76
N ASN A 535 31.35 21.19 -4.59
CA ASN A 535 31.91 19.84 -4.44
C ASN A 535 31.06 18.87 -3.60
N LEU A 536 29.83 19.22 -3.21
CA LEU A 536 28.91 18.34 -2.48
C LEU A 536 27.69 18.02 -3.35
N TYR A 537 27.91 17.28 -4.44
CA TYR A 537 26.83 16.55 -5.08
C TYR A 537 26.62 15.26 -4.27
N PRO A 538 25.52 15.07 -3.55
CA PRO A 538 25.29 13.77 -2.98
C PRO A 538 24.84 12.88 -4.16
N SER A 539 25.71 11.96 -4.56
CA SER A 539 25.38 10.85 -5.47
C SER A 539 24.31 9.91 -4.87
N THR A 540 23.91 10.18 -3.64
CA THR A 540 22.92 9.53 -2.78
C THR A 540 21.84 10.55 -2.41
N CYS A 541 20.59 10.14 -2.19
CA CYS A 541 19.63 11.08 -1.64
C CYS A 541 20.09 11.46 -0.23
N ALA A 542 20.35 12.74 -0.02
CA ALA A 542 20.86 13.21 1.25
C ALA A 542 19.73 13.22 2.28
N ASP A 543 19.54 12.12 3.01
CA ASP A 543 18.74 12.11 4.24
C ASP A 543 19.35 12.99 5.35
N THR A 544 20.51 13.61 5.09
CA THR A 544 21.15 14.63 5.93
C THR A 544 21.70 15.75 5.06
N LEU A 545 20.95 16.84 4.91
CA LEU A 545 21.59 18.13 4.64
C LEU A 545 22.43 18.47 5.88
N ASP A 546 23.74 18.26 5.76
CA ASP A 546 24.75 18.73 6.69
C ASP A 546 24.57 20.25 6.89
N THR A 547 24.37 20.70 8.13
CA THR A 547 23.94 22.08 8.47
C THR A 547 25.04 23.14 8.29
N ALA A 548 26.12 22.80 7.60
CA ALA A 548 27.21 23.70 7.25
C ALA A 548 26.90 24.49 5.97
N LEU A 549 25.90 25.38 6.03
CA LEU A 549 25.67 26.37 4.97
C LEU A 549 25.77 27.79 5.52
N THR A 550 26.73 28.54 4.98
CA THR A 550 26.95 29.95 5.30
C THR A 550 26.03 30.79 4.42
N MET A 551 25.09 31.51 5.04
CA MET A 551 24.28 32.51 4.34
C MET A 551 25.18 33.63 3.82
N LYS A 552 25.22 33.84 2.50
CA LYS A 552 25.72 35.11 1.94
C LYS A 552 24.53 36.06 1.80
N GLY A 553 24.65 37.22 2.46
CA GLY A 553 23.54 38.10 2.82
C GLY A 553 22.73 38.72 1.68
N GLY A 554 21.53 39.17 2.05
CA GLY A 554 20.62 39.95 1.23
C GLY A 554 19.28 40.21 1.91
N GLN A 555 19.23 41.31 2.67
CA GLN A 555 18.08 42.08 3.17
C GLN A 555 17.09 41.49 4.21
N ASN A 556 16.87 42.30 5.25
CA ASN A 556 16.03 42.06 6.42
C ASN A 556 14.55 42.14 6.07
N GLY A 557 13.83 41.02 6.20
CA GLY A 557 12.37 40.99 6.30
C GLY A 557 11.96 40.44 7.67
N HIS A 558 11.90 41.32 8.68
CA HIS A 558 11.22 41.01 9.93
C HIS A 558 9.71 40.85 9.66
N LEU A 559 9.11 39.75 10.12
CA LEU A 559 7.83 39.69 10.84
C LEU A 559 7.48 38.21 11.10
N LEU A 560 7.69 37.78 12.34
CA LEU A 560 7.01 36.65 12.98
C LEU A 560 6.14 37.24 14.09
N PRO A 561 4.93 36.70 14.29
CA PRO A 561 4.49 36.37 15.63
C PRO A 561 4.34 34.85 15.70
N ALA A 562 5.48 34.20 15.96
CA ALA A 562 5.52 32.82 16.38
C ALA A 562 5.07 32.74 17.84
N GLU A 563 4.47 31.61 18.23
CA GLU A 563 4.55 31.13 19.62
C GLU A 563 5.97 31.40 20.13
N LYS A 564 6.12 31.96 21.33
CA LYS A 564 7.41 32.42 21.89
C LYS A 564 8.47 31.34 21.71
N ALA A 565 9.22 31.40 20.61
CA ALA A 565 10.31 30.52 20.32
C ALA A 565 11.26 30.64 21.51
N ASN A 566 11.67 29.50 22.07
CA ASN A 566 12.59 29.54 23.18
C ASN A 566 13.86 30.22 22.63
N PRO A 567 14.37 31.32 23.24
CA PRO A 567 15.49 32.07 22.67
C PRO A 567 16.73 31.20 22.40
N ILE A 568 16.83 30.04 23.06
CA ILE A 568 17.87 29.03 22.87
C ILE A 568 17.80 28.36 21.47
N ASP A 569 16.63 28.28 20.83
CA ASP A 569 16.42 27.59 19.55
C ASP A 569 17.20 28.21 18.39
N GLN A 570 17.47 29.52 18.47
CA GLN A 570 18.25 30.25 17.47
C GLN A 570 19.75 30.31 17.82
N ASP A 571 20.09 30.06 19.08
CA ASP A 571 21.42 30.30 19.63
C ASP A 571 22.26 29.01 19.77
N ILE A 572 21.65 27.81 19.79
CA ILE A 572 22.35 26.53 19.97
C ILE A 572 21.95 25.51 18.89
N ARG A 573 22.95 24.80 18.36
CA ARG A 573 22.79 23.62 17.49
C ARG A 573 23.37 22.38 18.16
N LEU A 574 22.72 21.23 17.98
CA LEU A 574 23.17 19.94 18.47
C LEU A 574 23.21 18.95 17.30
N TYR A 575 24.37 18.37 16.98
CA TYR A 575 24.54 17.49 15.81
C TYR A 575 25.74 16.52 15.93
N PRO A 576 25.69 15.33 15.31
CA PRO A 576 24.50 14.74 14.72
C PRO A 576 23.53 14.27 15.81
N ASN A 577 22.24 14.18 15.47
CA ASN A 577 21.21 13.57 16.29
C ASN A 577 20.19 12.91 15.34
N PRO A 578 20.23 11.58 15.15
CA PRO A 578 20.88 10.59 16.01
C PRO A 578 22.42 10.66 16.05
N VAL A 579 22.97 10.30 17.21
CA VAL A 579 24.40 10.27 17.53
C VAL A 579 24.97 8.93 17.07
N HIS A 580 26.01 8.97 16.24
CA HIS A 580 26.77 7.79 15.85
C HIS A 580 28.06 7.68 16.65
N GLN A 581 28.43 6.45 17.06
CA GLN A 581 29.63 6.17 17.85
C GLN A 581 29.73 7.01 19.13
N SER A 582 28.58 7.44 19.68
CA SER A 582 28.47 8.28 20.87
C SER A 582 29.24 9.61 20.76
N ARG A 583 29.35 10.18 19.55
CA ARG A 583 30.01 11.46 19.25
C ARG A 583 29.01 12.50 18.76
N PHE A 584 28.89 13.62 19.47
CA PHE A 584 28.05 14.75 19.07
C PHE A 584 28.71 16.07 19.40
N CYS A 585 28.24 17.15 18.79
CA CYS A 585 28.71 18.50 18.97
C CYS A 585 27.56 19.36 19.48
N ILE A 586 27.87 20.24 20.44
CA ILE A 586 26.99 21.38 20.76
C ILE A 586 27.70 22.64 20.30
N GLU A 587 27.09 23.34 19.35
CA GLU A 587 27.58 24.60 18.80
C GLU A 587 26.71 25.75 19.29
N ASN A 588 27.36 26.74 19.89
CA ASN A 588 26.73 28.02 20.19
C ASN A 588 26.94 28.96 19.01
N THR A 589 25.86 29.46 18.44
CA THR A 589 25.87 30.39 17.30
C THR A 589 25.65 31.84 17.72
N SER A 590 25.68 32.12 19.02
CA SER A 590 25.40 33.45 19.58
C SER A 590 26.58 33.99 20.40
N ASN A 591 26.50 35.28 20.75
CA ASN A 591 27.43 35.93 21.66
C ASN A 591 27.17 35.62 23.15
N LYS A 592 26.15 34.82 23.48
CA LYS A 592 25.77 34.51 24.87
C LYS A 592 26.53 33.28 25.36
N GLN A 593 26.67 33.14 26.67
CA GLN A 593 27.23 31.93 27.28
C GLN A 593 26.12 30.95 27.67
N PHE A 594 26.34 29.66 27.42
CA PHE A 594 25.42 28.59 27.76
C PHE A 594 26.06 27.53 28.66
N TYR A 595 25.21 26.76 29.32
CA TYR A 595 25.56 25.54 30.04
C TYR A 595 24.75 24.39 29.47
N TYR A 596 25.33 23.21 29.41
CA TYR A 596 24.59 21.98 29.15
C TYR A 596 24.69 21.00 30.31
N GLU A 597 23.62 20.25 30.52
CA GLU A 597 23.54 19.06 31.37
C GLU A 597 23.07 17.90 30.48
N LEU A 598 23.88 16.85 30.35
CA LEU A 598 23.50 15.59 29.71
C LEU A 598 23.05 14.61 30.78
N SER A 599 21.85 14.05 30.65
CA SER A 599 21.31 13.05 31.57
C SER A 599 20.67 11.86 30.85
N ASP A 600 20.54 10.74 31.55
CA ASP A 600 19.68 9.63 31.11
C ASP A 600 18.18 9.99 31.24
N VAL A 601 17.30 9.17 30.68
CA VAL A 601 15.83 9.38 30.76
C VAL A 601 15.25 9.33 32.18
N ARG A 602 16.00 8.83 33.17
CA ARG A 602 15.62 8.83 34.59
C ARG A 602 16.10 10.08 35.32
N GLY A 603 16.77 11.00 34.62
CA GLY A 603 17.34 12.23 35.19
C GLY A 603 18.72 12.04 35.84
N GLY A 604 19.36 10.88 35.67
CA GLY A 604 20.72 10.65 36.13
C GLY A 604 21.70 11.49 35.31
N LEU A 605 22.38 12.46 35.96
CA LEU A 605 23.35 13.33 35.31
C LEU A 605 24.59 12.56 34.87
N LEU A 606 24.93 12.64 33.59
CA LEU A 606 26.09 12.00 32.98
C LEU A 606 27.24 12.99 32.78
N ASP A 607 26.92 14.22 32.39
CA ASP A 607 27.92 15.28 32.21
C ASP A 607 27.30 16.67 32.30
N LYS A 608 28.14 17.66 32.60
CA LYS A 608 27.79 19.07 32.51
C LYS A 608 29.02 19.91 32.13
N SER A 609 28.84 20.85 31.22
CA SER A 609 29.89 21.81 30.91
C SER A 609 29.34 23.14 30.39
N MET A 610 30.23 24.10 30.22
CA MET A 610 29.96 25.42 29.71
C MET A 610 30.29 25.49 28.21
N ILE A 611 29.48 26.22 27.45
CA ILE A 611 29.72 26.51 26.04
C ILE A 611 29.88 28.01 25.90
N GLY A 612 31.10 28.44 25.59
CA GLY A 612 31.43 29.84 25.38
C GLY A 612 30.70 30.45 24.17
N PRO A 613 30.64 31.79 24.07
CA PRO A 613 30.14 32.50 22.89
C PRO A 613 30.79 31.99 21.60
N TYR A 614 29.98 31.70 20.58
CA TYR A 614 30.45 31.19 19.28
C TYR A 614 31.31 29.90 19.34
N ALA A 615 31.28 29.17 20.46
CA ALA A 615 32.12 28.00 20.67
C ALA A 615 31.44 26.71 20.20
N LYS A 616 32.27 25.74 19.81
CA LYS A 616 31.87 24.35 19.55
C LYS A 616 32.45 23.47 20.64
N SER A 617 31.59 22.67 21.27
CA SER A 617 32.01 21.62 22.21
C SER A 617 31.79 20.27 21.55
N ASN A 618 32.88 19.61 21.16
CA ASN A 618 32.84 18.24 20.65
C ASN A 618 32.83 17.29 21.84
N ILE A 619 31.78 16.49 21.94
CA ILE A 619 31.51 15.62 23.06
C ILE A 619 31.58 14.18 22.57
N GLN A 620 32.43 13.39 23.21
CA GLN A 620 32.58 11.96 22.92
C GLN A 620 32.44 11.17 24.21
N TYR A 621 31.46 10.27 24.23
CA TYR A 621 31.27 9.33 25.31
C TYR A 621 31.45 7.90 24.81
N PRO A 622 32.66 7.31 24.89
CA PRO A 622 32.93 5.98 24.35
C PRO A 622 32.07 4.82 24.92
N ARG A 623 31.15 5.11 25.85
CA ARG A 623 30.34 4.15 26.61
C ARG A 623 28.86 4.57 26.76
N LEU A 624 28.34 5.52 25.98
CA LEU A 624 26.88 5.70 25.96
C LEU A 624 26.27 4.50 25.26
N ALA A 625 25.44 3.74 25.97
CA ALA A 625 24.67 2.67 25.37
C ALA A 625 23.67 3.25 24.35
N PRO A 626 23.28 2.49 23.32
CA PRO A 626 22.18 2.88 22.45
C PRO A 626 20.93 3.18 23.26
N GLY A 627 20.27 4.32 22.99
CA GLY A 627 19.15 4.78 23.80
C GLY A 627 18.82 6.27 23.66
N ILE A 628 17.89 6.73 24.50
CA ILE A 628 17.49 8.15 24.57
C ILE A 628 18.17 8.80 25.77
N TYR A 629 18.68 10.01 25.55
CA TYR A 629 19.27 10.87 26.56
C TYR A 629 18.67 12.29 26.47
N LEU A 630 18.85 13.09 27.51
CA LEU A 630 18.33 14.45 27.59
C LEU A 630 19.50 15.43 27.70
N VAL A 631 19.55 16.42 26.81
CA VAL A 631 20.49 17.54 26.87
C VAL A 631 19.72 18.78 27.27
N LYS A 632 19.87 19.20 28.53
CA LYS A 632 19.30 20.43 29.04
C LYS A 632 20.29 21.56 28.82
N LEU A 633 19.89 22.56 28.05
CA LEU A 633 20.64 23.77 27.77
C LEU A 633 20.07 24.93 28.58
N SER A 634 20.93 25.74 29.20
CA SER A 634 20.50 26.91 29.95
C SER A 634 21.43 28.09 29.77
N ASN A 635 20.86 29.29 29.88
CA ASN A 635 21.59 30.55 30.07
C ASN A 635 20.89 31.38 31.15
N LYS A 636 21.31 32.63 31.39
CA LYS A 636 20.71 33.49 32.42
C LYS A 636 19.20 33.78 32.23
N SER A 637 18.69 33.63 31.01
CA SER A 637 17.34 34.05 30.62
C SER A 637 16.39 32.91 30.24
N ALA A 638 16.90 31.71 29.97
CA ALA A 638 16.11 30.62 29.43
C ALA A 638 16.71 29.24 29.74
N THR A 639 15.88 28.20 29.65
CA THR A 639 16.27 26.79 29.69
C THR A 639 15.49 26.02 28.64
N LYS A 640 16.12 25.01 28.03
CA LYS A 640 15.53 24.10 27.02
C LYS A 640 16.03 22.69 27.26
N ILE A 641 15.20 21.67 27.02
CA ILE A 641 15.62 20.27 27.02
C ILE A 641 15.50 19.73 25.58
N ILE A 642 16.57 19.11 25.09
CA ILE A 642 16.65 18.47 23.77
C ILE A 642 16.79 16.96 23.96
N LYS A 643 15.98 16.18 23.24
CA LYS A 643 16.12 14.72 23.17
C LYS A 643 17.32 14.36 22.29
N LEU A 644 18.26 13.59 22.82
CA LEU A 644 19.43 13.05 22.13
C LEU A 644 19.23 11.54 21.92
N VAL A 645 19.28 11.07 20.67
CA VAL A 645 19.15 9.63 20.34
C VAL A 645 20.53 9.08 20.05
N VAL A 646 21.01 8.10 20.81
CA VAL A 646 22.28 7.40 20.56
C VAL A 646 21.96 6.06 19.91
N GLN A 647 22.59 5.78 18.76
CA GLN A 647 22.44 4.53 18.02
C GLN A 647 23.55 3.53 18.32
#